data_AF-A0A2E2TQE4-F1
#
_entry.id   AF-A0A2E2TQE4-F1
#
_cell.length_a   1.000
_cell.length_b   1.000
_cell.length_c   1.000
_cell.angle_alpha   90.00
_cell.angle_beta   90.00
_cell.angle_gamma   90.00
#
_symmetry.space_group_name_H-M   'P 1'
#
loop_
_entity.id
_entity.type
_entity.pdbx_description
1 polymer ?
#
loop_
_entity_poly.entity_id
_entity_poly.type
_entity_poly.pdbx_seq_one_letter_code
_entity_poly.pdbx_strand_id
1 'polypeptide(L)'
;MRSHFLTTALLLLTFSSFAQYGTSFYHLGNATMQSTDYNPAYFPEGKFFLKLPGPGMNLYLNNAFSYGDVITKQDNGDLAINANELIDGFGKSFGITGDLSLNLFHIGYQFGPRNQPDSTGLGISLFANVRSNFNMALPTSLLDLLWQGNGAFIGDKQTLPLGVNSTVYLERGLGLAYTLPESKIKLGLRLKLLNGYSNFSTPSDTEATFLTKGPEDNYALEASYQSMVIRSAGLVNIADIEEGSTDYLDGFTDTDDYTGLAISGNKGFAVDLGAEYKIDSDFTVALAINDLGRINWTENVSAYGIRDSSGVGLPLFDLLDDDLGNILEDTFSNAFDYYELNEAYKTNLPTRVIASLIYNPWDEKTDITATLNSRIIQGELRSGFGIGINRKISPKLILSTSVTKMPQKGLNMGAAISATAGFIQFYAGIDKMFGYSVYDLDWIQGQAGINLVFGSGPKRIKKVKPPKQKKDKTVPYKGTMYFYPVVDQDTTTADIYINDELVTDVFGVYSMGIVSYTSYALRVEKEGFITSTESIVIPDSVQGKWETRIYKKITLVAEEPEEIIPSTIDINLAIVSNSGEKVMGSKLELFDATNNKVVYKDYVASNTYSTTTVENTQFTYKVKAREYFFTQGVIKITNAKDQPVVNEEIVLTKIEIDRKVNEGDILFETNSTTFTLSSKAALEAIVDLTANNENVVVEIAAHTDDVGQEKDNLILSEKRANAVRDYLIGRGILEQQLIAKGYGEVQPVVPNTSEENRSLNRRVEIIIRIIN
;
A
#
# COMPACT_ATOMS: atom_id res chain seq x y z
N MET A 1 -22.87 25.22 -42.99
CA MET A 1 -23.42 24.19 -42.08
C MET A 1 -22.51 22.96 -42.01
N ARG A 2 -22.18 22.31 -43.15
CA ARG A 2 -21.27 21.13 -43.18
C ARG A 2 -19.89 21.36 -42.53
N SER A 3 -19.21 22.47 -42.83
CA SER A 3 -17.91 22.78 -42.18
C SER A 3 -18.05 22.96 -40.66
N HIS A 4 -19.06 23.69 -40.18
CA HIS A 4 -19.27 23.91 -38.75
C HIS A 4 -19.58 22.62 -37.98
N PHE A 5 -20.37 21.69 -38.54
CA PHE A 5 -20.65 20.40 -37.91
C PHE A 5 -19.40 19.53 -37.84
N LEU A 6 -18.66 19.41 -38.94
CA LEU A 6 -17.45 18.61 -38.99
C LEU A 6 -16.36 19.20 -38.08
N THR A 7 -16.22 20.52 -38.04
CA THR A 7 -15.37 21.23 -37.07
C THR A 7 -15.84 20.98 -35.62
N THR A 8 -17.14 20.93 -35.36
CA THR A 8 -17.69 20.61 -34.03
C THR A 8 -17.47 19.14 -33.66
N ALA A 9 -17.63 18.20 -34.59
CA ALA A 9 -17.36 16.78 -34.40
C ALA A 9 -15.86 16.51 -34.19
N LEU A 10 -15.00 17.18 -34.97
CA LEU A 10 -13.55 17.21 -34.75
C LEU A 10 -13.22 17.77 -33.37
N LEU A 11 -13.84 18.88 -32.94
CA LEU A 11 -13.70 19.41 -31.56
C LEU A 11 -14.22 18.45 -30.47
N LEU A 12 -15.28 17.67 -30.74
CA LEU A 12 -15.78 16.65 -29.81
C LEU A 12 -14.84 15.43 -29.72
N LEU A 13 -14.25 15.03 -30.85
CA LEU A 13 -13.18 14.04 -30.91
C LEU A 13 -11.92 14.54 -30.18
N THR A 14 -11.70 15.85 -30.11
CA THR A 14 -10.55 16.44 -29.39
C THR A 14 -10.76 16.53 -27.89
N PHE A 15 -12.00 16.54 -27.40
CA PHE A 15 -12.24 16.35 -25.97
C PHE A 15 -11.98 14.91 -25.49
N SER A 16 -11.69 13.98 -26.41
CA SER A 16 -11.57 12.56 -26.12
C SER A 16 -10.11 12.06 -26.24
N SER A 17 -9.36 12.09 -25.13
CA SER A 17 -8.33 11.06 -24.93
C SER A 17 -8.23 10.67 -23.48
N PHE A 18 -8.15 9.37 -23.25
CA PHE A 18 -8.24 8.75 -21.96
C PHE A 18 -7.13 7.69 -21.84
N ALA A 19 -5.91 8.10 -21.51
CA ALA A 19 -4.91 7.16 -21.00
C ALA A 19 -4.25 7.75 -19.76
N GLN A 20 -4.74 7.35 -18.58
CA GLN A 20 -4.07 7.60 -17.31
C GLN A 20 -2.90 6.63 -17.15
N TYR A 21 -1.67 7.15 -17.09
CA TYR A 21 -0.56 6.38 -16.52
C TYR A 21 -0.57 6.47 -14.98
N GLY A 22 -1.18 7.54 -14.43
CA GLY A 22 -1.41 7.72 -12.99
C GLY A 22 -0.14 7.74 -12.17
N THR A 23 0.96 8.11 -12.82
CA THR A 23 2.32 8.06 -12.28
C THR A 23 2.44 8.95 -11.04
N SER A 24 1.80 10.12 -10.99
CA SER A 24 1.86 10.97 -9.79
C SER A 24 1.16 10.34 -8.57
N PHE A 25 0.08 9.58 -8.75
CA PHE A 25 -0.56 8.84 -7.65
C PHE A 25 0.19 7.57 -7.29
N TYR A 26 0.78 6.90 -8.27
CA TYR A 26 1.66 5.78 -8.01
C TYR A 26 2.88 6.20 -7.19
N HIS A 27 3.48 7.36 -7.51
CA HIS A 27 4.61 7.93 -6.79
C HIS A 27 4.29 8.23 -5.34
N LEU A 28 3.05 8.55 -4.97
CA LEU A 28 2.65 8.69 -3.56
C LEU A 28 2.86 7.39 -2.74
N GLY A 29 3.02 6.21 -3.37
CA GLY A 29 3.33 4.96 -2.68
C GLY A 29 2.36 4.67 -1.54
N ASN A 30 2.86 4.25 -0.37
CA ASN A 30 2.03 3.94 0.79
C ASN A 30 1.33 5.18 1.43
N ALA A 31 1.51 6.39 0.90
CA ALA A 31 0.84 7.59 1.40
C ALA A 31 -0.67 7.63 1.12
N THR A 32 -1.15 6.84 0.16
CA THR A 32 -2.55 6.87 -0.27
C THR A 32 -3.01 5.50 -0.75
N MET A 33 -4.31 5.23 -0.65
CA MET A 33 -4.89 3.93 -1.06
C MET A 33 -4.94 3.73 -2.57
N GLN A 34 -4.93 4.81 -3.35
CA GLN A 34 -4.97 4.80 -4.80
C GLN A 34 -3.73 4.12 -5.40
N SER A 35 -2.59 4.15 -4.71
CA SER A 35 -1.37 3.48 -5.16
C SER A 35 -1.51 1.94 -5.17
N THR A 36 -2.39 1.38 -4.33
CA THR A 36 -2.70 -0.06 -4.30
C THR A 36 -3.33 -0.54 -5.61
N ASP A 37 -3.98 0.36 -6.37
CA ASP A 37 -4.54 0.05 -7.69
C ASP A 37 -3.42 -0.28 -8.70
N TYR A 38 -2.21 0.23 -8.48
CA TYR A 38 -1.04 0.06 -9.35
C TYR A 38 -0.04 -0.99 -8.84
N ASN A 39 0.11 -1.15 -7.54
CA ASN A 39 0.97 -2.20 -6.97
C ASN A 39 0.28 -2.83 -5.76
N PRO A 40 -0.11 -4.11 -5.82
CA PRO A 40 -0.79 -4.76 -4.70
C PRO A 40 0.09 -4.93 -3.46
N ALA A 41 1.41 -4.76 -3.56
CA ALA A 41 2.28 -4.73 -2.38
C ALA A 41 2.13 -3.42 -1.59
N TYR A 42 1.70 -2.33 -2.23
CA TYR A 42 1.44 -1.08 -1.51
C TYR A 42 0.18 -1.24 -0.65
N PHE A 43 0.24 -0.70 0.55
CA PHE A 43 -0.88 -0.68 1.49
C PHE A 43 -0.71 0.54 2.40
N PRO A 44 -1.71 1.44 2.51
CA PRO A 44 -1.54 2.68 3.24
C PRO A 44 -1.27 2.48 4.73
N GLU A 45 -0.76 3.50 5.41
CA GLU A 45 -0.57 3.46 6.86
C GLU A 45 -1.92 3.56 7.61
N GLY A 46 -2.33 2.51 8.30
CA GLY A 46 -3.59 2.46 9.05
C GLY A 46 -4.03 1.02 9.35
N LYS A 47 -4.98 0.85 10.28
CA LYS A 47 -5.51 -0.48 10.61
C LYS A 47 -6.66 -0.88 9.69
N PHE A 48 -7.53 0.06 9.37
CA PHE A 48 -8.70 -0.15 8.52
C PHE A 48 -8.84 1.01 7.54
N PHE A 49 -9.19 0.69 6.30
CA PHE A 49 -9.29 1.66 5.21
C PHE A 49 -10.57 1.42 4.44
N LEU A 50 -11.23 2.51 4.05
CA LEU A 50 -12.37 2.49 3.14
C LEU A 50 -12.16 3.60 2.11
N LYS A 51 -11.97 3.19 0.85
CA LYS A 51 -12.09 4.06 -0.32
C LYS A 51 -13.58 4.28 -0.55
N LEU A 52 -14.05 5.51 -0.40
CA LEU A 52 -15.46 5.82 -0.60
C LEU A 52 -15.80 5.82 -2.10
N PRO A 53 -16.97 5.30 -2.50
CA PRO A 53 -17.53 5.59 -3.81
C PRO A 53 -17.74 7.10 -3.91
N GLY A 54 -17.00 7.75 -4.79
CA GLY A 54 -16.93 9.20 -4.85
C GLY A 54 -15.86 9.66 -5.83
N PRO A 55 -15.89 10.92 -6.28
CA PRO A 55 -15.36 11.32 -7.57
C PRO A 55 -13.85 11.42 -7.53
N GLY A 56 -13.17 10.28 -7.66
CA GLY A 56 -12.09 10.21 -8.63
C GLY A 56 -12.66 10.44 -10.03
N MET A 57 -13.32 11.57 -10.26
CA MET A 57 -13.72 12.03 -11.58
C MET A 57 -12.42 12.39 -12.26
N ASN A 58 -11.92 11.45 -13.02
CA ASN A 58 -10.85 11.74 -13.94
C ASN A 58 -11.51 12.50 -15.10
N LEU A 59 -11.42 13.83 -15.06
CA LEU A 59 -11.75 14.68 -16.19
C LEU A 59 -10.55 14.66 -17.12
N TYR A 60 -10.73 14.10 -18.30
CA TYR A 60 -9.72 14.05 -19.36
C TYR A 60 -10.26 14.87 -20.53
N LEU A 61 -9.56 15.94 -20.86
CA LEU A 61 -9.74 16.65 -22.12
C LEU A 61 -8.39 16.54 -22.79
N ASN A 62 -8.28 15.99 -24.00
CA ASN A 62 -6.98 15.84 -24.64
C ASN A 62 -7.04 16.08 -26.14
N ASN A 63 -6.55 17.25 -26.50
CA ASN A 63 -6.39 17.68 -27.85
C ASN A 63 -5.00 17.25 -28.36
N ALA A 64 -4.88 17.00 -29.65
CA ALA A 64 -3.58 16.81 -30.31
C ALA A 64 -2.83 18.14 -30.57
N PHE A 65 -3.46 19.27 -30.25
CA PHE A 65 -3.03 20.64 -30.54
C PHE A 65 -3.32 21.58 -29.36
N SER A 66 -2.77 22.80 -29.36
CA SER A 66 -3.10 23.84 -28.37
C SER A 66 -4.36 24.61 -28.80
N TYR A 67 -5.18 25.08 -27.86
CA TYR A 67 -6.39 25.86 -28.22
C TYR A 67 -6.09 27.13 -29.04
N GLY A 68 -4.90 27.72 -28.88
CA GLY A 68 -4.41 28.87 -29.66
C GLY A 68 -4.01 28.53 -31.10
N ASP A 69 -3.69 27.27 -31.40
CA ASP A 69 -3.40 26.79 -32.76
C ASP A 69 -4.69 26.58 -33.57
N VAL A 70 -5.81 26.40 -32.86
CA VAL A 70 -7.12 26.11 -33.47
C VAL A 70 -8.02 27.33 -33.52
N ILE A 71 -7.89 28.24 -32.56
CA ILE A 71 -8.66 29.47 -32.49
C ILE A 71 -7.75 30.64 -32.90
N THR A 72 -7.85 31.06 -34.16
CA THR A 72 -7.13 32.21 -34.69
C THR A 72 -7.94 33.47 -34.50
N LYS A 73 -7.28 34.56 -34.08
CA LYS A 73 -7.91 35.87 -33.97
C LYS A 73 -7.84 36.56 -35.33
N GLN A 74 -8.98 36.83 -35.94
CA GLN A 74 -9.07 37.56 -37.20
C GLN A 74 -8.77 39.05 -37.00
N ASP A 75 -8.44 39.76 -38.08
CA ASP A 75 -8.07 41.18 -38.05
C ASP A 75 -9.16 42.10 -37.48
N ASN A 76 -10.42 41.65 -37.50
CA ASN A 76 -11.58 42.36 -36.94
C ASN A 76 -11.77 42.12 -35.42
N GLY A 77 -10.93 41.27 -34.81
CA GLY A 77 -11.00 40.90 -33.41
C GLY A 77 -11.84 39.66 -33.10
N ASP A 78 -12.54 39.11 -34.09
CA ASP A 78 -13.33 37.89 -33.95
C ASP A 78 -12.41 36.65 -33.85
N LEU A 79 -12.91 35.61 -33.20
CA LEU A 79 -12.24 34.32 -33.08
C LEU A 79 -12.78 33.37 -34.14
N ALA A 80 -11.90 32.68 -34.87
CA ALA A 80 -12.26 31.71 -35.89
C ALA A 80 -11.52 30.39 -35.70
N ILE A 81 -12.20 29.28 -36.03
CA ILE A 81 -11.62 27.95 -35.95
C ILE A 81 -10.99 27.57 -37.30
N ASN A 82 -9.71 27.19 -37.32
CA ASN A 82 -9.04 26.69 -38.51
C ASN A 82 -8.98 25.15 -38.51
N ALA A 83 -9.85 24.53 -39.30
CA ALA A 83 -9.96 23.08 -39.35
C ALA A 83 -8.76 22.39 -40.03
N ASN A 84 -8.05 23.06 -40.95
CA ASN A 84 -6.86 22.48 -41.58
C ASN A 84 -5.71 22.37 -40.57
N GLU A 85 -5.44 23.44 -39.81
CA GLU A 85 -4.44 23.44 -38.74
C GLU A 85 -4.80 22.44 -37.63
N LEU A 86 -6.11 22.29 -37.34
CA LEU A 86 -6.62 21.29 -36.41
C LEU A 86 -6.34 19.85 -36.89
N ILE A 87 -6.52 19.56 -38.19
CA ILE A 87 -6.26 18.24 -38.78
C ILE A 87 -4.77 17.93 -38.84
N ASP A 88 -3.95 18.89 -39.29
CA ASP A 88 -2.49 18.79 -39.33
C ASP A 88 -1.90 18.55 -37.93
N GLY A 89 -2.51 19.13 -36.89
CA GLY A 89 -2.13 18.94 -35.49
C GLY A 89 -2.20 17.48 -35.00
N PHE A 90 -3.01 16.61 -35.62
CA PHE A 90 -3.07 15.18 -35.26
C PHE A 90 -1.86 14.35 -35.73
N GLY A 91 -0.95 14.92 -36.53
CA GLY A 91 0.22 14.22 -37.05
C GLY A 91 -0.14 13.22 -38.17
N LYS A 92 0.50 12.05 -38.23
CA LYS A 92 0.20 11.02 -39.25
C LYS A 92 -0.98 10.11 -38.90
N SER A 93 -1.24 9.96 -37.60
CA SER A 93 -2.30 9.12 -37.05
C SER A 93 -2.49 9.49 -35.59
N PHE A 94 -3.74 9.53 -35.13
CA PHE A 94 -4.09 9.78 -33.75
C PHE A 94 -4.75 8.56 -33.12
N GLY A 95 -4.19 8.07 -32.02
CA GLY A 95 -4.77 7.00 -31.22
C GLY A 95 -5.65 7.53 -30.11
N ILE A 96 -6.92 7.10 -30.09
CA ILE A 96 -7.82 7.30 -28.96
C ILE A 96 -7.73 6.06 -28.08
N THR A 97 -7.10 6.18 -26.93
CA THR A 97 -7.18 5.17 -25.86
C THR A 97 -8.06 5.70 -24.75
N GLY A 98 -8.76 4.78 -24.06
CA GLY A 98 -9.70 5.01 -22.99
C GLY A 98 -9.58 4.05 -21.83
N ASP A 99 -9.52 4.59 -20.61
CA ASP A 99 -9.66 3.85 -19.37
C ASP A 99 -10.55 4.64 -18.41
N LEU A 100 -11.73 4.11 -18.11
CA LEU A 100 -12.59 4.57 -17.04
C LEU A 100 -12.59 3.54 -15.92
N SER A 101 -12.48 4.00 -14.68
CA SER A 101 -12.59 3.16 -13.49
C SER A 101 -13.50 3.85 -12.48
N LEU A 102 -14.65 3.25 -12.23
CA LEU A 102 -15.59 3.67 -11.20
C LEU A 102 -15.44 2.74 -10.01
N ASN A 103 -14.87 3.26 -8.91
CA ASN A 103 -14.76 2.51 -7.67
C ASN A 103 -16.11 2.43 -6.97
N LEU A 104 -16.64 1.22 -6.80
CA LEU A 104 -17.87 1.00 -6.06
C LEU A 104 -17.56 0.93 -4.56
N PHE A 105 -16.53 0.17 -4.20
CA PHE A 105 -15.92 0.19 -2.87
C PHE A 105 -14.52 -0.41 -2.92
N HIS A 106 -13.67 -0.05 -1.97
CA HIS A 106 -12.45 -0.79 -1.66
C HIS A 106 -12.23 -0.70 -0.15
N ILE A 107 -12.29 -1.84 0.53
CA ILE A 107 -12.13 -1.96 1.97
C ILE A 107 -10.83 -2.73 2.23
N GLY A 108 -9.98 -2.21 3.11
CA GLY A 108 -8.74 -2.85 3.50
C GLY A 108 -8.61 -2.98 5.01
N TYR A 109 -7.87 -3.99 5.48
CA TYR A 109 -7.51 -4.17 6.87
C TYR A 109 -6.08 -4.68 7.00
N GLN A 110 -5.29 -4.07 7.88
CA GLN A 110 -3.97 -4.55 8.26
C GLN A 110 -4.01 -5.21 9.64
N PHE A 111 -3.40 -6.39 9.73
CA PHE A 111 -3.32 -7.16 10.95
C PHE A 111 -2.19 -6.63 11.83
N GLY A 112 -2.57 -6.09 12.99
CA GLY A 112 -1.65 -5.55 13.98
C GLY A 112 -2.39 -4.79 15.08
N PRO A 113 -1.74 -4.46 16.21
CA PRO A 113 -2.33 -3.58 17.20
C PRO A 113 -2.55 -2.18 16.59
N ARG A 114 -3.54 -1.44 17.10
CA ARG A 114 -3.97 -0.14 16.53
C ARG A 114 -2.84 0.88 16.33
N ASN A 115 -1.76 0.79 17.11
CA ASN A 115 -0.63 1.73 17.05
C ASN A 115 0.55 1.21 16.21
N GLN A 116 0.48 -0.03 15.70
CA GLN A 116 1.44 -0.67 14.78
C GLN A 116 0.65 -1.61 13.85
N PRO A 117 -0.22 -1.05 12.99
CA PRO A 117 -1.15 -1.87 12.22
C PRO A 117 -0.47 -2.83 11.24
N ASP A 118 0.77 -2.53 10.83
CA ASP A 118 1.60 -3.33 9.94
C ASP A 118 2.50 -4.35 10.67
N SER A 119 2.39 -4.48 12.00
CA SER A 119 3.34 -5.29 12.80
C SER A 119 3.40 -6.77 12.43
N THR A 120 2.32 -7.33 11.86
CA THR A 120 2.32 -8.72 11.38
C THR A 120 2.79 -8.85 9.93
N GLY A 121 2.97 -7.72 9.24
CA GLY A 121 3.22 -7.67 7.81
C GLY A 121 2.01 -7.99 6.93
N LEU A 122 0.89 -8.47 7.48
CA LEU A 122 -0.26 -8.96 6.73
C LEU A 122 -1.35 -7.89 6.56
N GLY A 123 -1.80 -7.69 5.32
CA GLY A 123 -2.97 -6.90 4.96
C GLY A 123 -3.89 -7.67 4.02
N ILE A 124 -5.20 -7.46 4.17
CA ILE A 124 -6.22 -8.00 3.28
C ILE A 124 -7.11 -6.87 2.77
N SER A 125 -7.61 -7.00 1.54
CA SER A 125 -8.60 -6.08 1.01
C SER A 125 -9.68 -6.77 0.18
N LEU A 126 -10.84 -6.13 0.07
CA LEU A 126 -11.94 -6.50 -0.80
C LEU A 126 -12.32 -5.26 -1.61
N PHE A 127 -12.51 -5.43 -2.92
CA PHE A 127 -12.87 -4.32 -3.79
C PHE A 127 -13.85 -4.72 -4.89
N ALA A 128 -14.57 -3.73 -5.39
CA ALA A 128 -15.35 -3.83 -6.60
C ALA A 128 -15.24 -2.54 -7.42
N ASN A 129 -15.04 -2.67 -8.73
CA ASN A 129 -14.99 -1.54 -9.65
C ASN A 129 -15.75 -1.87 -10.94
N VAL A 130 -16.36 -0.86 -11.57
CA VAL A 130 -16.77 -0.93 -12.97
C VAL A 130 -15.64 -0.33 -13.80
N ARG A 131 -15.17 -1.07 -14.80
CA ARG A 131 -14.06 -0.71 -15.67
C ARG A 131 -14.57 -0.61 -17.09
N SER A 132 -14.12 0.42 -17.80
CA SER A 132 -14.28 0.51 -19.25
C SER A 132 -12.92 0.79 -19.88
N ASN A 133 -12.61 0.05 -20.93
CA ASN A 133 -11.43 0.23 -21.75
C ASN A 133 -11.85 0.50 -23.19
N PHE A 134 -11.28 1.52 -23.81
CA PHE A 134 -11.48 1.86 -25.21
C PHE A 134 -10.13 2.02 -25.90
N ASN A 135 -9.99 1.60 -27.14
CA ASN A 135 -8.81 1.81 -27.95
C ASN A 135 -9.22 1.86 -29.42
N MET A 136 -8.81 2.90 -30.11
CA MET A 136 -9.04 3.12 -31.53
C MET A 136 -7.84 3.89 -32.10
N ALA A 137 -7.42 3.57 -33.31
CA ALA A 137 -6.44 4.37 -34.04
C ALA A 137 -7.12 4.97 -35.28
N LEU A 138 -7.06 6.30 -35.42
CA LEU A 138 -7.55 7.00 -36.60
C LEU A 138 -6.37 7.61 -37.38
N PRO A 139 -6.17 7.28 -38.65
CA PRO A 139 -5.19 7.94 -39.50
C PRO A 139 -5.66 9.36 -39.87
N THR A 140 -4.75 10.30 -40.00
CA THR A 140 -5.09 11.69 -40.36
C THR A 140 -5.69 11.79 -41.75
N SER A 141 -5.31 10.89 -42.67
CA SER A 141 -5.88 10.82 -44.01
C SER A 141 -7.39 10.54 -44.03
N LEU A 142 -7.95 9.86 -43.01
CA LEU A 142 -9.40 9.71 -42.87
C LEU A 142 -10.05 11.05 -42.49
N LEU A 143 -9.41 11.83 -41.61
CA LEU A 143 -9.90 13.16 -41.23
C LEU A 143 -9.81 14.13 -42.42
N ASP A 144 -8.75 14.06 -43.21
CA ASP A 144 -8.64 14.82 -44.45
C ASP A 144 -9.68 14.40 -45.48
N LEU A 145 -9.95 13.09 -45.62
CA LEU A 145 -10.99 12.59 -46.52
C LEU A 145 -12.38 13.12 -46.11
N LEU A 146 -12.69 13.12 -44.82
CA LEU A 146 -13.94 13.66 -44.29
C LEU A 146 -14.02 15.19 -44.46
N TRP A 147 -12.91 15.91 -44.29
CA TRP A 147 -12.85 17.37 -44.32
C TRP A 147 -12.77 17.97 -45.72
N GLN A 148 -11.85 17.47 -46.55
CA GLN A 148 -11.62 17.95 -47.91
C GLN A 148 -12.54 17.27 -48.94
N GLY A 149 -13.18 16.18 -48.54
CA GLY A 149 -13.97 15.32 -49.42
C GLY A 149 -13.08 14.36 -50.23
N ASN A 150 -13.71 13.35 -50.82
CA ASN A 150 -13.09 12.34 -51.68
C ASN A 150 -12.38 12.94 -52.90
N GLY A 151 -12.91 14.01 -53.50
CA GLY A 151 -12.33 14.64 -54.69
C GLY A 151 -10.88 15.12 -54.56
N ALA A 152 -10.40 15.41 -53.34
CA ALA A 152 -9.00 15.79 -53.10
C ALA A 152 -8.01 14.60 -53.21
N PHE A 153 -8.53 13.36 -53.21
CA PHE A 153 -7.76 12.11 -53.12
C PHE A 153 -7.88 11.23 -54.38
N ILE A 154 -8.27 11.82 -55.52
CA ILE A 154 -8.43 11.07 -56.77
C ILE A 154 -7.12 10.37 -57.16
N GLY A 155 -7.19 9.05 -57.31
CA GLY A 155 -6.04 8.22 -57.68
C GLY A 155 -5.13 7.86 -56.50
N ASP A 156 -5.32 8.47 -55.33
CA ASP A 156 -4.55 8.17 -54.13
C ASP A 156 -5.20 7.01 -53.35
N LYS A 157 -4.37 6.03 -52.98
CA LYS A 157 -4.77 4.93 -52.10
C LYS A 157 -4.49 5.31 -50.66
N GLN A 158 -5.53 5.30 -49.83
CA GLN A 158 -5.45 5.59 -48.40
C GLN A 158 -5.67 4.30 -47.62
N THR A 159 -4.64 3.79 -46.94
CA THR A 159 -4.76 2.63 -46.06
C THR A 159 -5.03 3.10 -44.64
N LEU A 160 -6.14 2.62 -44.06
CA LEU A 160 -6.61 3.01 -42.74
C LEU A 160 -6.57 1.81 -41.79
N PRO A 161 -5.88 1.91 -40.64
CA PRO A 161 -6.05 0.93 -39.57
C PRO A 161 -7.48 1.06 -39.01
N LEU A 162 -8.19 -0.07 -38.91
CA LEU A 162 -9.54 -0.17 -38.36
C LEU A 162 -9.57 -0.94 -37.02
N GLY A 163 -8.41 -0.99 -36.34
CA GLY A 163 -8.30 -1.58 -35.01
C GLY A 163 -9.11 -0.79 -33.98
N VAL A 164 -10.19 -1.41 -33.49
CA VAL A 164 -11.06 -0.86 -32.43
C VAL A 164 -11.24 -1.93 -31.37
N ASN A 165 -11.17 -1.53 -30.10
CA ASN A 165 -11.51 -2.37 -28.97
C ASN A 165 -12.18 -1.55 -27.88
N SER A 166 -13.39 -1.95 -27.50
CA SER A 166 -14.14 -1.43 -26.36
C SER A 166 -14.50 -2.58 -25.44
N THR A 167 -14.37 -2.42 -24.14
CA THR A 167 -14.72 -3.45 -23.15
C THR A 167 -15.19 -2.80 -21.85
N VAL A 168 -16.40 -3.13 -21.42
CA VAL A 168 -16.98 -2.71 -20.14
C VAL A 168 -17.20 -3.94 -19.27
N TYR A 169 -16.74 -3.93 -18.03
CA TYR A 169 -16.85 -5.05 -17.11
C TYR A 169 -16.90 -4.63 -15.65
N LEU A 170 -17.55 -5.45 -14.82
CA LEU A 170 -17.42 -5.42 -13.38
C LEU A 170 -16.20 -6.27 -12.98
N GLU A 171 -15.32 -5.70 -12.17
CA GLU A 171 -14.27 -6.45 -11.46
C GLU A 171 -14.58 -6.48 -9.97
N ARG A 172 -14.37 -7.64 -9.36
CA ARG A 172 -14.45 -7.85 -7.91
C ARG A 172 -13.27 -8.67 -7.48
N GLY A 173 -12.63 -8.31 -6.38
CA GLY A 173 -11.41 -9.00 -6.00
C GLY A 173 -11.09 -8.99 -4.52
N LEU A 174 -10.21 -9.94 -4.18
CA LEU A 174 -9.58 -10.08 -2.88
C LEU A 174 -8.10 -9.72 -3.04
N GLY A 175 -7.61 -8.80 -2.21
CA GLY A 175 -6.21 -8.42 -2.12
C GLY A 175 -5.55 -8.97 -0.87
N LEU A 176 -4.28 -9.34 -1.00
CA LEU A 176 -3.38 -9.78 0.05
C LEU A 176 -2.07 -9.00 -0.11
N ALA A 177 -1.60 -8.38 0.96
CA ALA A 177 -0.24 -7.86 1.05
C ALA A 177 0.45 -8.53 2.24
N TYR A 178 1.68 -8.98 2.05
CA TYR A 178 2.44 -9.67 3.09
C TYR A 178 3.91 -9.26 3.08
N THR A 179 4.35 -8.64 4.17
CA THR A 179 5.78 -8.41 4.44
C THR A 179 6.37 -9.69 5.04
N LEU A 180 7.36 -10.27 4.38
CA LEU A 180 8.02 -11.49 4.84
C LEU A 180 8.77 -11.21 6.16
N PRO A 181 8.61 -12.05 7.21
CA PRO A 181 9.31 -11.88 8.48
C PRO A 181 10.82 -11.88 8.29
N GLU A 182 11.53 -10.98 8.99
CA GLU A 182 13.00 -10.84 8.95
C GLU A 182 13.58 -10.62 7.53
N SER A 183 12.73 -10.27 6.57
CA SER A 183 13.11 -10.05 5.18
C SER A 183 12.88 -8.60 4.77
N LYS A 184 13.61 -8.17 3.74
CA LYS A 184 13.45 -6.87 3.09
C LYS A 184 12.37 -6.89 1.99
N ILE A 185 11.64 -7.99 1.86
CA ILE A 185 10.66 -8.23 0.79
C ILE A 185 9.23 -8.09 1.31
N LYS A 186 8.41 -7.34 0.56
CA LYS A 186 6.96 -7.31 0.69
C LYS A 186 6.34 -7.81 -0.61
N LEU A 187 5.33 -8.66 -0.51
CA LEU A 187 4.61 -9.25 -1.63
C LEU A 187 3.16 -8.79 -1.63
N GLY A 188 2.58 -8.67 -2.81
CA GLY A 188 1.19 -8.33 -3.03
C GLY A 188 0.56 -9.26 -4.07
N LEU A 189 -0.66 -9.69 -3.80
CA LEU A 189 -1.47 -10.53 -4.68
C LEU A 189 -2.91 -10.00 -4.70
N ARG A 190 -3.50 -9.87 -5.89
CA ARG A 190 -4.95 -9.68 -6.03
C ARG A 190 -5.52 -10.76 -6.93
N LEU A 191 -6.60 -11.40 -6.48
CA LEU A 191 -7.39 -12.34 -7.27
C LEU A 191 -8.68 -11.64 -7.68
N LYS A 192 -8.99 -11.63 -8.98
CA LYS A 192 -10.12 -10.89 -9.55
C LYS A 192 -11.09 -11.81 -10.27
N LEU A 193 -12.36 -11.69 -9.94
CA LEU A 193 -13.49 -12.19 -10.71
C LEU A 193 -14.00 -11.06 -11.61
N LEU A 194 -14.21 -11.37 -12.88
CA LEU A 194 -14.63 -10.42 -13.89
C LEU A 194 -15.99 -10.83 -14.45
N ASN A 195 -16.85 -9.85 -14.71
CA ASN A 195 -18.11 -10.04 -15.42
C ASN A 195 -18.20 -8.99 -16.53
N GLY A 196 -18.13 -9.44 -17.78
CA GLY A 196 -18.15 -8.60 -18.97
C GLY A 196 -19.57 -8.15 -19.29
N TYR A 197 -19.82 -6.85 -19.31
CA TYR A 197 -21.12 -6.29 -19.70
C TYR A 197 -21.19 -6.03 -21.19
N SER A 198 -20.12 -5.51 -21.77
CA SER A 198 -20.07 -5.14 -23.18
C SER A 198 -18.66 -5.33 -23.72
N ASN A 199 -18.54 -5.85 -24.94
CA ASN A 199 -17.31 -5.83 -25.70
C ASN A 199 -17.62 -5.57 -27.17
N PHE A 200 -16.72 -4.85 -27.81
CA PHE A 200 -16.63 -4.70 -29.25
C PHE A 200 -15.16 -4.77 -29.62
N SER A 201 -14.75 -5.62 -30.54
CA SER A 201 -13.35 -5.73 -30.93
C SER A 201 -13.16 -6.16 -32.38
N THR A 202 -12.15 -5.57 -33.01
CA THR A 202 -11.58 -5.99 -34.29
C THR A 202 -10.12 -6.44 -34.07
N PRO A 203 -9.55 -7.28 -34.95
CA PRO A 203 -8.12 -7.58 -34.95
C PRO A 203 -7.29 -6.28 -35.02
N SER A 204 -6.18 -6.21 -34.29
CA SER A 204 -5.35 -5.00 -34.21
C SER A 204 -4.64 -4.64 -35.52
N ASP A 205 -4.44 -5.63 -36.38
CA ASP A 205 -3.83 -5.54 -37.72
C ASP A 205 -4.87 -5.34 -38.83
N THR A 206 -6.14 -5.10 -38.48
CA THR A 206 -7.19 -4.84 -39.46
C THR A 206 -6.90 -3.53 -40.19
N GLU A 207 -6.76 -3.60 -41.50
CA GLU A 207 -6.59 -2.45 -42.38
C GLU A 207 -7.59 -2.50 -43.54
N ALA A 208 -8.08 -1.32 -43.93
CA ALA A 208 -8.83 -1.14 -45.16
C ALA A 208 -8.17 -0.08 -46.04
N THR A 209 -8.02 -0.37 -47.32
CA THR A 209 -7.48 0.56 -48.31
C THR A 209 -8.62 1.15 -49.13
N PHE A 210 -8.70 2.47 -49.17
CA PHE A 210 -9.69 3.22 -49.90
C PHE A 210 -9.03 3.90 -51.11
N LEU A 211 -9.67 3.82 -52.26
CA LEU A 211 -9.27 4.49 -53.50
C LEU A 211 -10.40 5.39 -53.97
N THR A 212 -10.13 6.67 -54.15
CA THR A 212 -11.09 7.57 -54.81
C THR A 212 -10.90 7.52 -56.32
N LYS A 213 -11.98 7.21 -57.05
CA LYS A 213 -11.99 7.20 -58.52
C LYS A 213 -12.08 8.60 -59.11
N GLY A 214 -11.77 8.72 -60.40
CA GLY A 214 -11.81 10.00 -61.11
C GLY A 214 -13.24 10.52 -61.35
N PRO A 215 -13.35 11.73 -61.93
CA PRO A 215 -14.63 12.35 -62.26
C PRO A 215 -15.52 11.49 -63.17
N GLU A 216 -14.91 10.65 -64.02
CA GLU A 216 -15.58 9.68 -64.90
C GLU A 216 -16.43 8.65 -64.14
N ASP A 217 -16.06 8.34 -62.91
CA ASP A 217 -16.75 7.41 -62.01
C ASP A 217 -17.45 8.14 -60.86
N ASN A 218 -17.76 9.44 -61.05
CA ASN A 218 -18.44 10.30 -60.07
C ASN A 218 -17.77 10.30 -58.68
N TYR A 219 -16.43 10.25 -58.63
CA TYR A 219 -15.65 10.23 -57.40
C TYR A 219 -15.96 9.03 -56.48
N ALA A 220 -16.45 7.90 -57.03
CA ALA A 220 -16.78 6.72 -56.25
C ALA A 220 -15.60 6.26 -55.36
N LEU A 221 -15.91 5.86 -54.13
CA LEU A 221 -14.92 5.34 -53.18
C LEU A 221 -14.89 3.81 -53.28
N GLU A 222 -13.72 3.24 -53.52
CA GLU A 222 -13.51 1.80 -53.59
C GLU A 222 -12.73 1.33 -52.37
N ALA A 223 -13.30 0.42 -51.57
CA ALA A 223 -12.64 -0.19 -50.43
C ALA A 223 -12.07 -1.57 -50.79
N SER A 224 -10.88 -1.87 -50.25
CA SER A 224 -10.24 -3.19 -50.29
C SER A 224 -9.76 -3.54 -48.90
N TYR A 225 -10.06 -4.73 -48.41
CA TYR A 225 -9.72 -5.16 -47.06
C TYR A 225 -9.47 -6.66 -47.00
N GLN A 226 -8.62 -7.06 -46.06
CA GLN A 226 -8.39 -8.47 -45.75
C GLN A 226 -9.47 -8.99 -44.82
N SER A 227 -9.60 -10.31 -44.77
CA SER A 227 -10.57 -11.02 -43.97
C SER A 227 -10.36 -10.68 -42.51
N MET A 228 -11.46 -10.25 -41.88
CA MET A 228 -11.45 -9.78 -40.51
C MET A 228 -12.66 -10.35 -39.78
N VAL A 229 -12.53 -10.50 -38.47
CA VAL A 229 -13.64 -10.94 -37.61
C VAL A 229 -13.97 -9.83 -36.65
N ILE A 230 -15.12 -9.21 -36.84
CA ILE A 230 -15.70 -8.25 -35.90
C ILE A 230 -16.41 -9.06 -34.82
N ARG A 231 -16.11 -8.77 -33.56
CA ARG A 231 -16.74 -9.45 -32.42
C ARG A 231 -17.42 -8.43 -31.52
N SER A 232 -18.64 -8.71 -31.12
CA SER A 232 -19.34 -8.00 -30.08
C SER A 232 -19.94 -8.97 -29.07
N ALA A 233 -20.09 -8.51 -27.83
CA ALA A 233 -20.81 -9.25 -26.81
C ALA A 233 -21.48 -8.29 -25.83
N GLY A 234 -22.71 -8.58 -25.41
CA GLY A 234 -23.46 -7.81 -24.39
C GLY A 234 -23.87 -6.39 -24.79
N LEU A 235 -23.31 -5.85 -25.89
CA LEU A 235 -24.01 -4.88 -26.72
C LEU A 235 -25.09 -5.63 -27.50
N VAL A 236 -26.21 -4.94 -27.72
CA VAL A 236 -27.30 -5.30 -28.64
C VAL A 236 -26.78 -6.06 -29.86
N ASN A 237 -27.47 -7.14 -30.24
CA ASN A 237 -27.15 -7.93 -31.40
C ASN A 237 -27.16 -7.00 -32.64
N ILE A 238 -26.15 -7.06 -33.50
CA ILE A 238 -26.15 -6.23 -34.73
C ILE A 238 -27.37 -6.59 -35.60
N ALA A 239 -27.93 -7.80 -35.44
CA ALA A 239 -29.20 -8.20 -36.07
C ALA A 239 -30.44 -7.48 -35.50
N ASP A 240 -30.41 -6.93 -34.28
CA ASP A 240 -31.55 -6.19 -33.71
C ASP A 240 -31.66 -4.75 -34.28
N ILE A 241 -30.68 -4.33 -35.09
CA ILE A 241 -30.74 -3.08 -35.88
C ILE A 241 -31.82 -3.19 -36.96
N GLU A 242 -32.18 -4.41 -37.40
CA GLU A 242 -33.18 -4.69 -38.46
C GLU A 242 -34.60 -4.10 -38.16
N GLU A 243 -34.94 -3.81 -36.90
CA GLU A 243 -36.30 -3.37 -36.54
C GLU A 243 -36.47 -1.86 -36.29
N GLY A 244 -35.44 -1.04 -36.50
CA GLY A 244 -35.59 0.43 -36.47
C GLY A 244 -36.06 1.01 -35.13
N SER A 245 -35.93 0.28 -34.02
CA SER A 245 -36.31 0.77 -32.69
C SER A 245 -35.31 1.83 -32.23
N THR A 246 -35.77 2.97 -31.67
CA THR A 246 -34.87 3.99 -31.07
C THR A 246 -34.56 3.70 -29.60
N ASP A 247 -34.84 2.50 -29.11
CA ASP A 247 -34.79 2.08 -27.69
C ASP A 247 -33.35 1.98 -27.13
N TYR A 248 -32.33 2.22 -27.97
CA TYR A 248 -30.92 1.98 -27.67
C TYR A 248 -30.32 2.87 -26.56
N LEU A 249 -30.88 4.05 -26.31
CA LEU A 249 -30.46 4.92 -25.21
C LEU A 249 -31.27 4.67 -23.92
N ASP A 250 -32.46 4.06 -24.05
CA ASP A 250 -33.40 3.89 -22.94
C ASP A 250 -33.00 2.76 -21.99
N GLY A 251 -32.23 1.75 -22.41
CA GLY A 251 -31.72 0.74 -21.46
C GLY A 251 -30.80 1.29 -20.35
N PHE A 252 -30.27 2.51 -20.48
CA PHE A 252 -29.52 3.21 -19.41
C PHE A 252 -30.38 4.23 -18.64
N THR A 253 -31.53 4.66 -19.17
CA THR A 253 -32.40 5.70 -18.59
C THR A 253 -33.74 5.18 -18.10
N ASP A 254 -34.14 3.97 -18.50
CA ASP A 254 -35.37 3.33 -18.10
C ASP A 254 -35.22 2.75 -16.68
N THR A 255 -35.87 3.43 -15.74
CA THR A 255 -35.80 3.14 -14.31
C THR A 255 -36.58 1.90 -13.89
N ASP A 256 -37.34 1.30 -14.82
CA ASP A 256 -38.25 0.20 -14.52
C ASP A 256 -37.59 -1.19 -14.68
N ASP A 257 -36.44 -1.28 -15.34
CA ASP A 257 -35.69 -2.52 -15.54
C ASP A 257 -34.39 -2.55 -14.70
N TYR A 258 -34.52 -2.89 -13.42
CA TYR A 258 -33.40 -3.05 -12.47
C TYR A 258 -32.40 -4.17 -12.86
N THR A 259 -32.55 -4.81 -14.03
CA THR A 259 -31.67 -5.86 -14.56
C THR A 259 -30.31 -5.34 -15.04
N GLY A 260 -30.12 -4.02 -15.23
CA GLY A 260 -28.82 -3.41 -15.56
C GLY A 260 -27.71 -3.57 -14.49
N LEU A 261 -28.07 -4.02 -13.28
CA LEU A 261 -27.14 -4.41 -12.22
C LEU A 261 -27.00 -5.94 -12.05
N ALA A 262 -27.69 -6.73 -12.88
CA ALA A 262 -27.57 -8.18 -12.87
C ALA A 262 -26.14 -8.57 -13.29
N ILE A 263 -25.54 -9.50 -12.55
CA ILE A 263 -24.18 -9.98 -12.85
C ILE A 263 -24.23 -10.74 -14.18
N SER A 264 -23.69 -10.15 -15.24
CA SER A 264 -23.55 -10.78 -16.55
C SER A 264 -22.89 -12.17 -16.45
N GLY A 265 -23.37 -13.14 -17.24
CA GLY A 265 -22.81 -14.49 -17.30
C GLY A 265 -21.51 -14.59 -18.10
N ASN A 266 -21.10 -13.53 -18.80
CA ASN A 266 -19.77 -13.41 -19.42
C ASN A 266 -18.68 -13.33 -18.35
N LYS A 267 -18.10 -14.47 -17.97
CA LYS A 267 -17.18 -14.60 -16.82
C LYS A 267 -15.72 -14.51 -17.22
N GLY A 268 -14.92 -13.90 -16.36
CA GLY A 268 -13.47 -13.84 -16.48
C GLY A 268 -12.75 -13.93 -15.15
N PHE A 269 -11.42 -14.07 -15.24
CA PHE A 269 -10.54 -14.08 -14.09
C PHE A 269 -9.25 -13.33 -14.42
N ALA A 270 -8.70 -12.62 -13.43
CA ALA A 270 -7.41 -11.97 -13.53
C ALA A 270 -6.64 -12.01 -12.21
N VAL A 271 -5.32 -11.83 -12.33
CA VAL A 271 -4.41 -11.74 -11.19
C VAL A 271 -3.58 -10.46 -11.30
N ASP A 272 -3.36 -9.83 -10.15
CA ASP A 272 -2.30 -8.83 -10.01
C ASP A 272 -1.24 -9.32 -9.05
N LEU A 273 0.02 -9.05 -9.38
CA LEU A 273 1.21 -9.39 -8.61
C LEU A 273 1.99 -8.12 -8.32
N GLY A 274 2.55 -8.04 -7.12
CA GLY A 274 3.34 -6.90 -6.67
C GLY A 274 4.44 -7.33 -5.72
N ALA A 275 5.57 -6.65 -5.77
CA ALA A 275 6.67 -6.85 -4.86
C ALA A 275 7.36 -5.53 -4.56
N GLU A 276 7.84 -5.39 -3.32
CA GLU A 276 8.81 -4.38 -2.90
C GLU A 276 10.01 -5.09 -2.29
N TYR A 277 11.21 -4.67 -2.65
CA TYR A 277 12.46 -5.15 -2.07
C TYR A 277 13.32 -3.96 -1.64
N LYS A 278 13.51 -3.81 -0.33
CA LYS A 278 14.47 -2.84 0.20
C LYS A 278 15.88 -3.39 -0.02
N ILE A 279 16.71 -2.69 -0.80
CA ILE A 279 18.10 -3.10 -1.01
C ILE A 279 18.90 -2.77 0.24
N ASP A 280 18.80 -1.51 0.69
CA ASP A 280 19.45 -0.96 1.88
C ASP A 280 18.57 0.14 2.50
N SER A 281 19.17 1.07 3.28
CA SER A 281 18.45 2.19 3.88
C SER A 281 17.98 3.23 2.87
N ASP A 282 18.63 3.28 1.71
CA ASP A 282 18.52 4.39 0.77
C ASP A 282 17.79 3.95 -0.51
N PHE A 283 17.84 2.66 -0.88
CA PHE A 283 17.27 2.14 -2.11
C PHE A 283 16.20 1.06 -1.90
N THR A 284 15.07 1.22 -2.59
CA THR A 284 14.00 0.20 -2.70
C THR A 284 13.64 -0.02 -4.16
N VAL A 285 13.47 -1.28 -4.55
CA VAL A 285 12.93 -1.67 -5.86
C VAL A 285 11.49 -2.12 -5.70
N ALA A 286 10.59 -1.62 -6.53
CA ALA A 286 9.20 -2.06 -6.57
C ALA A 286 8.85 -2.57 -7.98
N LEU A 287 8.16 -3.70 -8.05
CA LEU A 287 7.70 -4.31 -9.29
C LEU A 287 6.21 -4.65 -9.15
N ALA A 288 5.44 -4.44 -10.22
CA ALA A 288 4.04 -4.86 -10.28
C ALA A 288 3.64 -5.30 -11.69
N ILE A 289 2.78 -6.32 -11.78
CA ILE A 289 2.12 -6.78 -12.99
C ILE A 289 0.63 -6.86 -12.66
N ASN A 290 -0.19 -6.03 -13.30
CA ASN A 290 -1.63 -5.97 -13.07
C ASN A 290 -2.41 -6.41 -14.31
N ASP A 291 -3.63 -6.87 -14.07
CA ASP A 291 -4.61 -7.25 -15.09
C ASP A 291 -4.09 -8.40 -15.98
N LEU A 292 -3.40 -9.37 -15.37
CA LEU A 292 -3.02 -10.62 -16.04
C LEU A 292 -4.23 -11.56 -16.04
N GLY A 293 -5.02 -11.49 -17.10
CA GLY A 293 -6.26 -12.26 -17.18
C GLY A 293 -7.07 -11.99 -18.44
N ARG A 294 -8.28 -12.54 -18.46
CA ARG A 294 -9.18 -12.49 -19.61
C ARG A 294 -10.63 -12.66 -19.21
N ILE A 295 -11.51 -12.16 -20.08
CA ILE A 295 -12.96 -12.36 -20.02
C ILE A 295 -13.34 -13.37 -21.12
N ASN A 296 -14.18 -14.34 -20.78
CA ASN A 296 -14.81 -15.22 -21.74
C ASN A 296 -16.21 -14.67 -22.05
N TRP A 297 -16.47 -14.44 -23.32
CA TRP A 297 -17.75 -13.97 -23.84
C TRP A 297 -18.53 -15.17 -24.37
N THR A 298 -19.66 -15.45 -23.75
CA THR A 298 -20.52 -16.61 -24.01
C THR A 298 -22.00 -16.25 -24.09
N GLU A 299 -22.40 -15.10 -23.56
CA GLU A 299 -23.77 -14.58 -23.58
C GLU A 299 -23.87 -13.34 -24.47
N ASN A 300 -24.95 -13.26 -25.25
CA ASN A 300 -25.23 -12.17 -26.20
C ASN A 300 -24.03 -11.89 -27.11
N VAL A 301 -23.42 -12.96 -27.64
CA VAL A 301 -22.23 -12.89 -28.50
C VAL A 301 -22.67 -12.85 -29.95
N SER A 302 -22.23 -11.83 -30.67
CA SER A 302 -22.33 -11.75 -32.12
C SER A 302 -20.93 -11.66 -32.71
N ALA A 303 -20.61 -12.50 -33.68
CA ALA A 303 -19.32 -12.48 -34.36
C ALA A 303 -19.56 -12.53 -35.86
N TYR A 304 -19.04 -11.55 -36.58
CA TYR A 304 -19.20 -11.41 -38.02
C TYR A 304 -17.82 -11.51 -38.67
N GLY A 305 -17.62 -12.56 -39.47
CA GLY A 305 -16.48 -12.65 -40.36
C GLY A 305 -16.78 -11.90 -41.65
N ILE A 306 -15.90 -11.02 -42.06
CA ILE A 306 -15.95 -10.36 -43.36
C ILE A 306 -14.90 -11.04 -44.25
N ARG A 307 -15.29 -11.52 -45.43
CA ARG A 307 -14.37 -12.18 -46.37
C ARG A 307 -13.47 -11.16 -47.07
N ASP A 308 -12.30 -11.62 -47.53
CA ASP A 308 -11.41 -10.80 -48.35
C ASP A 308 -12.18 -10.16 -49.50
N SER A 309 -12.06 -8.85 -49.65
CA SER A 309 -12.68 -8.15 -50.77
C SER A 309 -11.77 -7.07 -51.34
N SER A 310 -11.86 -6.90 -52.64
CA SER A 310 -11.18 -5.85 -53.39
C SER A 310 -12.20 -5.24 -54.34
N GLY A 311 -12.30 -3.93 -54.42
CA GLY A 311 -13.25 -3.34 -55.36
C GLY A 311 -14.60 -2.95 -54.80
N VAL A 312 -14.79 -2.94 -53.47
CA VAL A 312 -16.10 -2.66 -52.89
C VAL A 312 -16.45 -1.19 -53.07
N GLY A 313 -17.39 -0.90 -53.96
CA GLY A 313 -17.92 0.45 -54.13
C GLY A 313 -18.73 0.86 -52.90
N LEU A 314 -18.32 1.96 -52.27
CA LEU A 314 -19.06 2.56 -51.15
C LEU A 314 -19.88 3.75 -51.66
N PRO A 315 -21.18 3.83 -51.28
CA PRO A 315 -21.99 5.00 -51.57
C PRO A 315 -21.45 6.23 -50.84
N LEU A 316 -21.79 7.40 -51.37
CA LEU A 316 -21.46 8.67 -50.71
C LEU A 316 -22.39 8.84 -49.50
N PHE A 317 -21.85 8.76 -48.29
CA PHE A 317 -22.62 8.96 -47.06
C PHE A 317 -22.78 10.46 -46.75
N ASP A 318 -24.00 10.92 -46.52
CA ASP A 318 -24.23 12.22 -45.87
C ASP A 318 -24.45 11.98 -44.37
N LEU A 319 -23.46 12.36 -43.54
CA LEU A 319 -23.50 12.19 -42.08
C LEU A 319 -24.61 13.01 -41.39
N LEU A 320 -25.29 13.89 -42.13
CA LEU A 320 -26.41 14.72 -41.65
C LEU A 320 -27.76 14.21 -42.15
N ASP A 321 -27.80 13.07 -42.84
CA ASP A 321 -29.05 12.45 -43.25
C ASP A 321 -29.78 11.86 -42.03
N ASP A 322 -31.06 12.19 -41.89
CA ASP A 322 -31.91 11.62 -40.83
C ASP A 322 -32.05 10.10 -41.02
N ASP A 323 -31.75 9.58 -42.22
CA ASP A 323 -31.81 8.16 -42.60
C ASP A 323 -30.44 7.45 -42.60
N LEU A 324 -29.39 8.07 -42.02
CA LEU A 324 -28.02 7.55 -42.02
C LEU A 324 -27.92 6.10 -41.51
N GLY A 325 -28.75 5.72 -40.53
CA GLY A 325 -28.79 4.36 -39.99
C GLY A 325 -29.13 3.32 -41.07
N ASN A 326 -30.21 3.54 -41.81
CA ASN A 326 -30.66 2.64 -42.89
C ASN A 326 -29.68 2.64 -44.06
N ILE A 327 -29.08 3.80 -44.40
CA ILE A 327 -28.06 3.88 -45.46
C ILE A 327 -26.80 3.08 -45.07
N LEU A 328 -26.37 3.16 -43.81
CA LEU A 328 -25.23 2.38 -43.31
C LEU A 328 -25.55 0.90 -43.28
N GLU A 329 -26.76 0.51 -42.87
CA GLU A 329 -27.24 -0.87 -42.88
C GLU A 329 -27.29 -1.45 -44.29
N ASP A 330 -27.94 -0.77 -45.23
CA ASP A 330 -28.02 -1.16 -46.63
C ASP A 330 -26.64 -1.27 -47.25
N THR A 331 -25.75 -0.32 -46.95
CA THR A 331 -24.38 -0.37 -47.44
C THR A 331 -23.63 -1.56 -46.85
N PHE A 332 -23.75 -1.80 -45.55
CA PHE A 332 -23.06 -2.90 -44.89
C PHE A 332 -23.54 -4.25 -45.43
N SER A 333 -24.86 -4.43 -45.55
CA SER A 333 -25.50 -5.65 -46.04
C SER A 333 -25.27 -5.92 -47.52
N ASN A 334 -25.21 -4.89 -48.36
CA ASN A 334 -25.06 -5.05 -49.80
C ASN A 334 -23.59 -5.00 -50.28
N ALA A 335 -22.71 -4.30 -49.57
CA ALA A 335 -21.33 -4.06 -50.01
C ALA A 335 -20.32 -5.04 -49.38
N PHE A 336 -20.60 -5.57 -48.18
CA PHE A 336 -19.68 -6.47 -47.48
C PHE A 336 -20.18 -7.90 -47.51
N ASP A 337 -19.36 -8.82 -48.05
CA ASP A 337 -19.62 -10.25 -47.95
C ASP A 337 -19.25 -10.75 -46.55
N TYR A 338 -20.24 -10.74 -45.65
CA TYR A 338 -20.08 -11.18 -44.27
C TYR A 338 -20.76 -12.53 -44.00
N TYR A 339 -20.29 -13.21 -42.94
CA TYR A 339 -20.90 -14.42 -42.43
C TYR A 339 -20.89 -14.39 -40.92
N GLU A 340 -21.93 -14.95 -40.32
CA GLU A 340 -22.08 -15.02 -38.88
C GLU A 340 -21.36 -16.26 -38.33
N LEU A 341 -20.62 -16.07 -37.25
CA LEU A 341 -19.89 -17.10 -36.53
C LEU A 341 -20.58 -17.46 -35.21
N ASN A 342 -21.15 -16.48 -34.49
CA ASN A 342 -21.80 -16.64 -33.16
C ASN A 342 -21.05 -17.55 -32.18
N GLU A 343 -19.72 -17.54 -32.25
CA GLU A 343 -18.87 -18.36 -31.41
C GLU A 343 -18.41 -17.61 -30.17
N ALA A 344 -18.42 -18.29 -29.02
CA ALA A 344 -17.83 -17.80 -27.80
C ALA A 344 -16.35 -17.46 -28.00
N TYR A 345 -15.92 -16.31 -27.49
CA TYR A 345 -14.54 -15.83 -27.66
C TYR A 345 -13.97 -15.27 -26.37
N LYS A 346 -12.69 -14.89 -26.40
CA LYS A 346 -11.97 -14.41 -25.22
C LYS A 346 -11.30 -13.08 -25.51
N THR A 347 -11.39 -12.16 -24.56
CA THR A 347 -10.67 -10.88 -24.61
C THR A 347 -9.69 -10.84 -23.45
N ASN A 348 -8.40 -10.65 -23.75
CA ASN A 348 -7.38 -10.42 -22.72
C ASN A 348 -7.53 -9.02 -22.16
N LEU A 349 -7.33 -8.85 -20.85
CA LEU A 349 -7.30 -7.53 -20.25
C LEU A 349 -6.03 -6.77 -20.67
N PRO A 350 -6.07 -5.42 -20.71
CA PRO A 350 -4.88 -4.58 -20.90
C PRO A 350 -3.87 -4.74 -19.75
N THR A 351 -2.91 -5.65 -19.89
CA THR A 351 -1.90 -5.93 -18.85
C THR A 351 -1.00 -4.71 -18.63
N ARG A 352 -0.76 -4.36 -17.36
CA ARG A 352 0.14 -3.26 -16.97
C ARG A 352 1.33 -3.79 -16.19
N VAL A 353 2.53 -3.42 -16.60
CA VAL A 353 3.80 -3.75 -15.92
C VAL A 353 4.44 -2.46 -15.42
N ILE A 354 4.74 -2.40 -14.13
CA ILE A 354 5.39 -1.25 -13.50
C ILE A 354 6.67 -1.72 -12.82
N ALA A 355 7.76 -1.02 -13.07
CA ALA A 355 9.02 -1.20 -12.37
C ALA A 355 9.49 0.14 -11.81
N SER A 356 10.02 0.17 -10.60
CA SER A 356 10.43 1.41 -9.95
C SER A 356 11.66 1.24 -9.08
N LEU A 357 12.48 2.28 -9.07
CA LEU A 357 13.59 2.47 -8.15
C LEU A 357 13.30 3.69 -7.30
N ILE A 358 13.20 3.48 -5.99
CA ILE A 358 12.91 4.49 -4.98
C ILE A 358 14.20 4.76 -4.23
N TYR A 359 14.59 6.02 -4.16
CA TYR A 359 15.81 6.50 -3.51
C TYR A 359 15.46 7.47 -2.37
N ASN A 360 16.08 7.30 -1.20
CA ASN A 360 15.90 8.14 0.00
C ASN A 360 17.20 8.90 0.33
N PRO A 361 17.53 9.98 -0.40
CA PRO A 361 18.87 10.59 -0.40
C PRO A 361 19.35 11.28 0.87
N TRP A 362 18.45 11.81 1.68
CA TRP A 362 18.80 12.78 2.73
C TRP A 362 18.15 12.49 4.07
N ASP A 363 16.85 12.17 4.05
CA ASP A 363 16.05 11.88 5.23
C ASP A 363 14.89 10.94 4.87
N GLU A 364 14.24 10.37 5.88
CA GLU A 364 13.04 9.54 5.70
C GLU A 364 11.80 10.33 5.20
N LYS A 365 11.95 11.64 4.98
CA LYS A 365 10.87 12.53 4.54
C LYS A 365 10.89 12.80 3.05
N THR A 366 11.97 12.51 2.34
CA THR A 366 12.04 12.63 0.88
C THR A 366 12.34 11.29 0.23
N ASP A 367 11.56 10.96 -0.78
CA ASP A 367 11.78 9.85 -1.69
C ASP A 367 11.75 10.33 -3.15
N ILE A 368 12.73 9.88 -3.92
CA ILE A 368 12.83 10.10 -5.36
C ILE A 368 12.53 8.77 -6.04
N THR A 369 11.48 8.71 -6.86
CA THR A 369 11.03 7.48 -7.49
C THR A 369 11.19 7.55 -9.01
N ALA A 370 12.11 6.78 -9.57
CA ALA A 370 12.16 6.52 -11.00
C ALA A 370 11.22 5.35 -11.35
N THR A 371 10.46 5.45 -12.44
CA THR A 371 9.41 4.50 -12.79
C THR A 371 9.39 4.23 -14.29
N LEU A 372 9.35 2.96 -14.66
CA LEU A 372 8.97 2.47 -15.98
C LEU A 372 7.55 1.89 -15.88
N ASN A 373 6.62 2.38 -16.70
CA ASN A 373 5.23 1.92 -16.73
C ASN A 373 4.88 1.52 -18.16
N SER A 374 4.70 0.22 -18.36
CA SER A 374 4.40 -0.39 -19.66
C SER A 374 3.00 -0.99 -19.67
N ARG A 375 2.29 -0.86 -20.78
CA ARG A 375 0.99 -1.48 -21.00
C ARG A 375 1.02 -2.33 -22.26
N ILE A 376 0.39 -3.50 -22.19
CA ILE A 376 0.20 -4.39 -23.32
C ILE A 376 -1.28 -4.36 -23.68
N ILE A 377 -1.61 -3.78 -24.84
CA ILE A 377 -2.98 -3.59 -25.31
C ILE A 377 -3.08 -4.28 -26.67
N GLN A 378 -3.94 -5.29 -26.80
CA GLN A 378 -4.06 -6.10 -28.03
C GLN A 378 -2.71 -6.61 -28.58
N GLY A 379 -1.74 -6.90 -27.70
CA GLY A 379 -0.39 -7.35 -28.10
C GLY A 379 0.63 -6.23 -28.34
N GLU A 380 0.20 -4.96 -28.43
CA GLU A 380 1.10 -3.82 -28.56
C GLU A 380 1.66 -3.38 -27.21
N LEU A 381 2.98 -3.23 -27.11
CA LEU A 381 3.67 -2.70 -25.94
C LEU A 381 3.80 -1.18 -26.01
N ARG A 382 3.23 -0.47 -25.03
CA ARG A 382 3.32 0.98 -24.87
C ARG A 382 4.01 1.31 -23.55
N SER A 383 5.19 1.93 -23.60
CA SER A 383 6.03 2.18 -22.42
C SER A 383 6.23 3.66 -22.14
N GLY A 384 5.97 4.09 -20.90
CA GLY A 384 6.27 5.42 -20.39
C GLY A 384 7.29 5.38 -19.26
N PHE A 385 8.00 6.50 -19.07
CA PHE A 385 8.98 6.69 -18.01
C PHE A 385 8.60 7.89 -17.14
N GLY A 386 8.88 7.84 -15.84
CA GLY A 386 8.65 8.98 -14.95
C GLY A 386 9.61 9.04 -13.78
N ILE A 387 9.83 10.25 -13.27
CA ILE A 387 10.59 10.53 -12.06
C ILE A 387 9.69 11.34 -11.13
N GLY A 388 9.42 10.84 -9.94
CA GLY A 388 8.68 11.52 -8.88
C GLY A 388 9.60 11.93 -7.73
N ILE A 389 9.25 13.00 -7.04
CA ILE A 389 9.82 13.40 -5.76
C ILE A 389 8.65 13.58 -4.81
N ASN A 390 8.59 12.82 -3.72
CA ASN A 390 7.65 13.12 -2.64
C ASN A 390 8.37 13.67 -1.43
N ARG A 391 7.68 14.56 -0.72
CA ARG A 391 8.13 15.20 0.51
C ARG A 391 7.05 15.08 1.56
N LYS A 392 7.34 14.34 2.63
CA LYS A 392 6.53 14.28 3.86
C LYS A 392 6.75 15.56 4.67
N ILE A 393 5.87 16.54 4.48
CA ILE A 393 5.89 17.81 5.24
C ILE A 393 5.55 17.54 6.72
N SER A 394 4.63 16.61 6.96
CA SER A 394 4.32 16.06 8.28
C SER A 394 3.81 14.61 8.13
N PRO A 395 3.64 13.84 9.22
CA PRO A 395 2.99 12.52 9.14
C PRO A 395 1.57 12.53 8.56
N LYS A 396 0.97 13.72 8.40
CA LYS A 396 -0.39 13.92 7.90
C LYS A 396 -0.45 14.71 6.59
N LEU A 397 0.68 15.13 6.03
CA LEU A 397 0.72 15.94 4.82
C LEU A 397 1.92 15.56 3.98
N ILE A 398 1.62 15.04 2.79
CA ILE A 398 2.60 14.59 1.82
C ILE A 398 2.32 15.33 0.51
N LEU A 399 3.38 15.90 -0.05
CA LEU A 399 3.37 16.54 -1.36
C LEU A 399 4.21 15.70 -2.31
N SER A 400 3.77 15.55 -3.54
CA SER A 400 4.45 14.85 -4.62
C SER A 400 4.56 15.77 -5.82
N THR A 401 5.69 15.76 -6.50
CA THR A 401 5.86 16.32 -7.83
C THR A 401 6.48 15.26 -8.72
N SER A 402 6.15 15.25 -10.00
CA SER A 402 6.69 14.24 -10.91
C SER A 402 6.89 14.77 -12.31
N VAL A 403 7.86 14.25 -13.03
CA VAL A 403 8.04 14.48 -14.47
C VAL A 403 7.89 13.16 -15.18
N THR A 404 7.06 13.08 -16.22
CA THR A 404 6.76 11.85 -16.96
C THR A 404 6.91 12.06 -18.46
N LYS A 405 7.39 11.05 -19.17
CA LYS A 405 7.49 11.01 -20.63
C LYS A 405 6.74 9.77 -21.11
N MET A 406 5.74 9.99 -21.96
CA MET A 406 4.93 8.92 -22.55
C MET A 406 5.35 8.68 -24.01
N PRO A 407 5.12 7.48 -24.58
CA PRO A 407 5.65 7.14 -25.91
C PRO A 407 5.02 7.97 -27.04
N GLN A 408 3.82 8.52 -26.83
CA GLN A 408 3.10 9.37 -27.78
C GLN A 408 3.06 10.86 -27.37
N LYS A 409 3.78 11.27 -26.30
CA LYS A 409 3.71 12.66 -25.77
C LYS A 409 5.08 13.21 -25.33
N GLY A 410 5.17 14.53 -25.17
CA GLY A 410 6.31 15.23 -24.58
C GLY A 410 6.51 14.96 -23.08
N LEU A 411 7.36 15.78 -22.44
CA LEU A 411 7.58 15.79 -20.99
C LEU A 411 6.37 16.44 -20.28
N ASN A 412 5.82 15.77 -19.28
CA ASN A 412 4.67 16.22 -18.48
C ASN A 412 5.09 16.40 -17.02
N MET A 413 4.56 17.41 -16.34
CA MET A 413 4.86 17.67 -14.92
C MET A 413 3.62 17.49 -14.07
N GLY A 414 3.59 16.50 -13.20
CA GLY A 414 2.51 16.29 -12.25
C GLY A 414 2.81 16.80 -10.85
N ALA A 415 1.76 16.96 -10.05
CA ALA A 415 1.86 17.03 -8.61
C ALA A 415 0.66 16.40 -7.94
N ALA A 416 0.88 15.87 -6.74
CA ALA A 416 -0.16 15.31 -5.92
C ALA A 416 0.01 15.72 -4.45
N ILE A 417 -1.08 15.65 -3.72
CA ILE A 417 -1.18 15.95 -2.31
C ILE A 417 -1.98 14.84 -1.64
N SER A 418 -1.50 14.39 -0.48
CA SER A 418 -2.24 13.53 0.45
C SER A 418 -2.23 14.21 1.82
N ALA A 419 -3.42 14.47 2.36
CA ALA A 419 -3.62 15.18 3.62
C ALA A 419 -4.61 14.44 4.52
N THR A 420 -4.19 14.07 5.73
CA THR A 420 -4.98 13.28 6.68
C THR A 420 -5.44 14.11 7.88
N ALA A 421 -6.74 14.36 7.98
CA ALA A 421 -7.40 15.05 9.09
C ALA A 421 -8.23 14.06 9.92
N GLY A 422 -7.69 13.62 11.06
CA GLY A 422 -8.36 12.62 11.90
C GLY A 422 -8.37 11.26 11.19
N PHE A 423 -9.56 10.73 10.93
CA PHE A 423 -9.76 9.49 10.15
C PHE A 423 -10.07 9.76 8.67
N ILE A 424 -10.13 11.02 8.24
CA ILE A 424 -10.46 11.40 6.86
C ILE A 424 -9.15 11.76 6.16
N GLN A 425 -8.85 11.08 5.05
CA GLN A 425 -7.73 11.40 4.18
C GLN A 425 -8.26 12.01 2.88
N PHE A 426 -7.85 13.24 2.60
CA PHE A 426 -8.05 13.90 1.32
C PHE A 426 -6.85 13.63 0.43
N TYR A 427 -7.11 13.36 -0.83
CA TYR A 427 -6.05 13.31 -1.84
C TYR A 427 -6.49 14.08 -3.07
N ALA A 428 -5.52 14.69 -3.74
CA ALA A 428 -5.70 15.29 -5.03
C ALA A 428 -4.39 15.20 -5.81
N GLY A 429 -4.47 15.18 -7.12
CA GLY A 429 -3.27 15.16 -7.94
C GLY A 429 -3.61 15.36 -9.39
N ILE A 430 -2.68 15.97 -10.10
CA ILE A 430 -2.78 16.29 -11.50
C ILE A 430 -1.45 15.91 -12.17
N ASP A 431 -1.48 15.37 -13.38
CA ASP A 431 -0.26 14.91 -14.07
C ASP A 431 0.33 16.01 -15.02
N LYS A 432 -0.28 17.21 -15.06
CA LYS A 432 0.20 18.41 -15.79
C LYS A 432 -0.03 19.72 -14.99
N MET A 433 1.04 20.42 -14.57
CA MET A 433 0.99 21.53 -13.60
C MET A 433 1.43 22.93 -14.07
N PHE A 434 2.22 23.18 -15.13
CA PHE A 434 2.68 24.56 -15.42
C PHE A 434 3.01 24.94 -16.87
N GLY A 435 2.60 26.17 -17.24
CA GLY A 435 3.22 27.05 -18.24
C GLY A 435 2.29 27.54 -19.36
N TYR A 436 1.85 28.81 -19.29
CA TYR A 436 1.06 29.58 -20.30
C TYR A 436 -0.48 29.44 -20.27
N SER A 437 -1.14 30.30 -21.05
CA SER A 437 -2.55 30.69 -21.00
C SER A 437 -3.50 29.48 -21.11
N VAL A 438 -4.80 29.65 -20.81
CA VAL A 438 -5.83 28.66 -21.20
C VAL A 438 -5.75 28.30 -22.69
N TYR A 439 -5.23 29.23 -23.51
CA TYR A 439 -4.97 29.02 -24.95
C TYR A 439 -3.85 28.01 -25.25
N ASP A 440 -2.93 27.74 -24.32
CA ASP A 440 -1.77 26.85 -24.53
C ASP A 440 -1.97 25.48 -23.87
N LEU A 441 -3.16 25.22 -23.31
CA LEU A 441 -3.54 23.93 -22.74
C LEU A 441 -3.98 22.97 -23.86
N ASP A 442 -3.32 21.84 -23.96
CA ASP A 442 -3.65 20.70 -24.83
C ASP A 442 -4.46 19.62 -24.05
N TRP A 443 -4.22 19.44 -22.74
CA TRP A 443 -5.00 18.55 -21.88
C TRP A 443 -4.95 18.88 -20.38
N ILE A 444 -5.98 18.48 -19.63
CA ILE A 444 -6.03 18.49 -18.15
C ILE A 444 -6.28 17.05 -17.68
N GLN A 445 -5.53 16.62 -16.66
CA GLN A 445 -5.78 15.37 -15.95
C GLN A 445 -5.67 15.64 -14.46
N GLY A 446 -6.77 15.45 -13.74
CA GLY A 446 -6.80 15.55 -12.30
C GLY A 446 -7.67 14.46 -11.70
N GLN A 447 -7.28 14.02 -10.51
CA GLN A 447 -8.10 13.15 -9.67
C GLN A 447 -8.09 13.74 -8.26
N ALA A 448 -9.23 13.72 -7.60
CA ALA A 448 -9.34 14.05 -6.18
C ALA A 448 -10.25 13.05 -5.49
N GLY A 449 -10.26 13.04 -4.17
CA GLY A 449 -11.18 12.20 -3.43
C GLY A 449 -10.91 12.14 -1.94
N ILE A 450 -11.68 11.27 -1.29
CA ILE A 450 -11.66 11.07 0.15
C ILE A 450 -11.55 9.58 0.45
N ASN A 451 -10.60 9.22 1.29
CA ASN A 451 -10.49 7.90 1.92
C ASN A 451 -10.82 8.04 3.41
N LEU A 452 -11.38 7.00 4.01
CA LEU A 452 -11.49 6.88 5.47
C LEU A 452 -10.40 5.93 5.95
N VAL A 453 -9.50 6.41 6.82
CA VAL A 453 -8.35 5.67 7.34
C VAL A 453 -8.40 5.68 8.86
N PHE A 454 -8.57 4.51 9.47
CA PHE A 454 -8.71 4.35 10.91
C PHE A 454 -7.49 3.63 11.48
N GLY A 455 -7.10 4.01 12.70
CA GLY A 455 -5.90 3.44 13.33
C GLY A 455 -4.60 3.96 12.73
N SER A 456 -4.64 5.02 11.92
CA SER A 456 -3.48 5.82 11.56
C SER A 456 -3.17 6.79 12.70
N GLY A 457 -1.97 6.69 13.29
CA GLY A 457 -1.55 7.67 14.29
C GLY A 457 -0.34 7.23 15.11
N PRO A 458 0.53 8.18 15.48
CA PRO A 458 1.61 7.90 16.41
C PRO A 458 1.05 7.55 17.79
N LYS A 459 1.82 6.77 18.57
CA LYS A 459 1.55 6.46 19.98
C LYS A 459 0.89 7.65 20.68
N ARG A 460 -0.33 7.49 21.20
CA ARG A 460 -0.77 8.28 22.36
C ARG A 460 0.12 7.85 23.53
N ILE A 461 1.34 8.38 23.57
CA ILE A 461 2.10 8.45 24.81
C ILE A 461 1.22 9.33 25.70
N LYS A 462 0.66 8.79 26.78
CA LYS A 462 0.19 9.63 27.88
C LYS A 462 1.40 10.51 28.22
N LYS A 463 1.37 11.79 27.86
CA LYS A 463 2.35 12.76 28.36
C LYS A 463 2.27 12.69 29.88
N VAL A 464 3.16 11.92 30.50
CA VAL A 464 3.60 12.26 31.84
C VAL A 464 4.15 13.67 31.67
N LYS A 465 3.51 14.65 32.32
CA LYS A 465 4.00 16.03 32.29
C LYS A 465 5.48 15.98 32.69
N PRO A 466 6.42 16.47 31.87
CA PRO A 466 7.75 16.68 32.38
C PRO A 466 7.64 17.61 33.60
N PRO A 467 8.41 17.39 34.68
CA PRO A 467 8.47 18.36 35.75
C PRO A 467 8.81 19.71 35.11
N LYS A 468 8.08 20.77 35.49
CA LYS A 468 8.24 22.10 34.92
C LYS A 468 9.73 22.50 34.97
N GLN A 469 10.40 22.50 33.82
CA GLN A 469 11.67 23.20 33.69
C GLN A 469 11.39 24.69 33.89
N LYS A 470 11.95 25.27 34.96
CA LYS A 470 12.10 26.71 35.07
C LYS A 470 12.95 27.16 33.90
N LYS A 471 12.48 28.18 33.16
CA LYS A 471 13.26 28.90 32.17
C LYS A 471 14.61 29.26 32.77
N ASP A 472 15.68 28.86 32.09
CA ASP A 472 17.03 29.28 32.42
C ASP A 472 17.08 30.80 32.36
N LYS A 473 17.19 31.40 33.55
CA LYS A 473 17.71 32.76 33.65
C LYS A 473 19.17 32.63 33.24
N THR A 474 19.70 33.54 32.44
CA THR A 474 21.15 33.72 32.34
C THR A 474 21.68 34.00 33.75
N VAL A 475 22.15 32.96 34.43
CA VAL A 475 22.68 33.03 35.80
C VAL A 475 24.15 33.48 35.70
N PRO A 476 24.61 34.44 36.52
CA PRO A 476 26.04 34.76 36.63
C PRO A 476 26.82 33.51 37.03
N TYR A 477 27.91 33.19 36.33
CA TYR A 477 28.70 32.00 36.60
C TYR A 477 29.61 32.23 37.81
N LYS A 478 29.53 31.36 38.82
CA LYS A 478 30.44 31.34 39.96
C LYS A 478 31.63 30.42 39.67
N GLY A 479 32.83 30.93 39.77
CA GLY A 479 34.07 30.17 39.93
C GLY A 479 34.91 30.80 41.03
N THR A 480 35.83 30.05 41.62
CA THR A 480 36.72 30.56 42.67
C THR A 480 38.08 30.86 42.05
N MET A 481 38.59 32.08 42.26
CA MET A 481 39.91 32.50 41.80
C MET A 481 40.82 32.73 43.00
N TYR A 482 42.01 32.16 42.95
CA TYR A 482 43.05 32.36 43.97
C TYR A 482 44.23 33.13 43.38
N PHE A 483 44.70 34.14 44.11
CA PHE A 483 45.89 34.92 43.78
C PHE A 483 46.93 34.80 44.89
N TYR A 484 48.16 34.46 44.51
CA TYR A 484 49.27 34.38 45.46
C TYR A 484 50.55 34.97 44.85
N PRO A 485 51.35 35.73 45.63
CA PRO A 485 52.67 36.17 45.19
C PRO A 485 53.62 34.97 45.11
N VAL A 486 54.39 34.88 44.04
CA VAL A 486 55.44 33.86 43.89
C VAL A 486 56.67 34.34 44.65
N VAL A 487 56.96 33.71 45.79
CA VAL A 487 58.12 34.02 46.63
C VAL A 487 59.30 33.16 46.19
N ASP A 488 60.42 33.81 45.86
CA ASP A 488 61.69 33.12 45.57
C ASP A 488 62.22 32.47 46.86
N GLN A 489 62.83 31.29 46.75
CA GLN A 489 62.93 30.27 47.82
C GLN A 489 63.79 30.60 49.07
N ASP A 490 63.99 31.86 49.45
CA ASP A 490 64.97 32.23 50.49
C ASP A 490 64.56 33.30 51.51
N THR A 491 63.27 33.49 51.81
CA THR A 491 62.86 34.30 52.97
C THR A 491 61.72 33.72 53.81
N THR A 492 62.00 33.53 55.10
CA THR A 492 61.06 33.22 56.16
C THR A 492 60.27 34.46 56.60
N THR A 493 58.95 34.30 56.71
CA THR A 493 57.90 35.16 57.31
C THR A 493 57.51 36.46 56.60
N ALA A 494 56.34 36.42 55.95
CA ALA A 494 55.24 37.35 56.22
C ALA A 494 53.90 36.66 55.90
N ASP A 495 53.06 36.52 56.93
CA ASP A 495 51.65 36.18 56.77
C ASP A 495 50.97 37.29 55.94
N ILE A 496 50.51 36.95 54.74
CA ILE A 496 49.43 37.70 54.08
C ILE A 496 48.39 36.68 53.64
N TYR A 497 47.43 36.47 54.53
CA TYR A 497 46.14 35.88 54.20
C TYR A 497 45.38 36.84 53.28
N ILE A 498 45.02 36.39 52.08
CA ILE A 498 43.75 36.77 51.46
C ILE A 498 42.99 35.47 51.25
N ASN A 499 42.39 34.98 52.33
CA ASN A 499 41.27 34.04 52.24
C ASN A 499 40.02 34.87 51.94
N ASP A 500 39.91 35.37 50.71
CA ASP A 500 38.62 35.78 50.18
C ASP A 500 38.26 34.78 49.10
N GLU A 501 37.34 33.87 49.44
CA GLU A 501 36.60 33.11 48.45
C GLU A 501 35.74 34.12 47.66
N LEU A 502 36.31 34.67 46.59
CA LEU A 502 35.69 35.74 45.82
C LEU A 502 34.70 35.15 44.81
N VAL A 503 33.42 35.24 45.17
CA VAL A 503 32.30 34.95 44.29
C VAL A 503 32.13 36.08 43.27
N THR A 504 32.44 35.83 41.99
CA THR A 504 32.38 36.84 40.92
C THR A 504 30.95 37.30 40.59
N ASP A 505 30.79 38.55 40.13
CA ASP A 505 29.63 38.99 39.36
C ASP A 505 29.83 38.78 37.84
N VAL A 506 28.84 39.16 37.01
CA VAL A 506 28.73 38.79 35.58
C VAL A 506 29.92 39.20 34.70
N PHE A 507 30.82 40.09 35.16
CA PHE A 507 31.93 40.62 34.34
C PHE A 507 33.34 40.34 34.88
N GLY A 508 33.49 39.71 36.06
CA GLY A 508 34.77 39.18 36.54
C GLY A 508 35.90 40.20 36.74
N VAL A 509 35.59 41.42 37.19
CA VAL A 509 36.60 42.49 37.44
C VAL A 509 37.00 42.51 38.93
N TYR A 510 38.29 42.63 39.23
CA TYR A 510 38.82 42.76 40.60
C TYR A 510 39.90 43.85 40.72
N SER A 511 40.03 44.43 41.91
CA SER A 511 41.06 45.44 42.26
C SER A 511 41.83 45.00 43.51
N MET A 512 43.15 44.82 43.40
CA MET A 512 44.05 44.62 44.53
C MET A 512 45.21 45.61 44.50
N GLY A 513 45.78 45.87 45.68
CA GLY A 513 47.13 46.43 45.78
C GLY A 513 48.16 45.38 45.35
N ILE A 514 48.94 45.72 44.33
CA ILE A 514 50.05 44.91 43.83
C ILE A 514 51.38 45.45 44.37
N VAL A 515 52.33 44.58 44.68
CA VAL A 515 53.69 44.98 45.09
C VAL A 515 54.60 44.93 43.86
N SER A 516 55.34 46.01 43.60
CA SER A 516 56.21 46.08 42.41
C SER A 516 57.32 45.02 42.45
N TYR A 517 57.68 44.48 41.28
CA TYR A 517 58.72 43.46 41.04
C TYR A 517 58.37 42.02 41.43
N THR A 518 57.09 41.66 41.50
CA THR A 518 56.67 40.28 41.81
C THR A 518 55.83 39.65 40.69
N SER A 519 55.97 38.33 40.53
CA SER A 519 55.08 37.51 39.71
C SER A 519 53.96 36.96 40.59
N TYR A 520 52.75 36.89 40.06
CA TYR A 520 51.60 36.30 40.74
C TYR A 520 51.17 35.06 40.00
N ALA A 521 50.68 34.05 40.72
CA ALA A 521 50.02 32.92 40.10
C ALA A 521 48.50 33.02 40.32
N LEU A 522 47.77 32.77 39.24
CA LEU A 522 46.32 32.81 39.14
C LEU A 522 45.82 31.39 38.94
N ARG A 523 45.21 30.82 39.99
CA ARG A 523 44.55 29.50 39.94
C ARG A 523 43.06 29.70 39.81
N VAL A 524 42.48 29.06 38.80
CA VAL A 524 41.05 29.09 38.49
C VAL A 524 40.49 27.68 38.64
N GLU A 525 39.49 27.53 39.50
CA GLU A 525 38.81 26.27 39.73
C GLU A 525 37.34 26.39 39.34
N LYS A 526 36.86 25.38 38.61
CA LYS A 526 35.47 25.29 38.17
C LYS A 526 35.08 23.83 38.06
N GLU A 527 33.96 23.48 38.69
CA GLU A 527 33.38 22.14 38.63
C GLU A 527 33.10 21.71 37.17
N GLY A 528 33.55 20.50 36.80
CA GLY A 528 33.45 19.94 35.44
C GLY A 528 34.54 20.40 34.46
N PHE A 529 35.56 21.12 34.94
CA PHE A 529 36.72 21.56 34.15
C PHE A 529 37.99 21.27 34.93
N ILE A 530 39.07 20.96 34.21
CA ILE A 530 40.38 20.75 34.81
C ILE A 530 40.87 22.08 35.41
N THR A 531 41.34 22.06 36.66
CA THR A 531 41.93 23.22 37.34
C THR A 531 43.07 23.82 36.51
N SER A 532 43.01 25.12 36.26
CA SER A 532 44.01 25.85 35.47
C SER A 532 44.78 26.83 36.34
N THR A 533 46.11 26.83 36.22
CA THR A 533 46.99 27.77 36.94
C THR A 533 47.90 28.48 35.93
N GLU A 534 47.90 29.81 35.93
CA GLU A 534 48.77 30.63 35.08
C GLU A 534 49.53 31.69 35.88
N SER A 535 50.78 31.95 35.50
CA SER A 535 51.57 33.04 36.08
C SER A 535 51.37 34.36 35.32
N ILE A 536 51.23 35.45 36.07
CA ILE A 536 51.13 36.82 35.59
C ILE A 536 52.34 37.59 36.12
N VAL A 537 53.14 38.12 35.21
CA VAL A 537 54.26 39.02 35.53
C VAL A 537 53.77 40.45 35.40
N ILE A 538 53.98 41.26 36.44
CA ILE A 538 53.61 42.68 36.41
C ILE A 538 54.68 43.46 35.64
N PRO A 539 54.33 44.16 34.54
CA PRO A 539 55.32 44.90 33.75
C PRO A 539 55.90 46.09 34.52
N ASP A 540 57.19 46.40 34.32
CA ASP A 540 57.82 47.57 34.95
C ASP A 540 57.13 48.91 34.57
N SER A 541 56.44 48.94 33.42
CA SER A 541 55.73 50.12 32.89
C SER A 541 54.49 50.55 33.70
N VAL A 542 54.07 49.76 34.70
CA VAL A 542 52.98 50.12 35.61
C VAL A 542 53.48 50.69 36.95
N GLN A 543 54.80 50.79 37.16
CA GLN A 543 55.37 51.35 38.39
C GLN A 543 55.03 52.84 38.56
N GLY A 544 54.66 53.23 39.79
CA GLY A 544 54.31 54.60 40.14
C GLY A 544 52.92 55.08 39.65
N LYS A 545 52.11 54.20 39.04
CA LYS A 545 50.72 54.52 38.66
C LYS A 545 49.76 54.13 39.77
N TRP A 546 48.84 55.03 40.10
CA TRP A 546 47.85 54.84 41.17
C TRP A 546 46.79 53.78 40.85
N GLU A 547 46.48 53.56 39.57
CA GLU A 547 45.56 52.51 39.11
C GLU A 547 46.03 51.99 37.75
N THR A 548 45.93 50.68 37.53
CA THR A 548 46.17 50.04 36.24
C THR A 548 45.22 48.86 36.04
N ARG A 549 44.93 48.50 34.78
CA ARG A 549 44.06 47.37 34.44
C ARG A 549 44.83 46.38 33.58
N ILE A 550 44.89 45.14 34.05
CA ILE A 550 45.54 44.03 33.34
C ILE A 550 44.45 43.05 32.90
N TYR A 551 44.38 42.79 31.59
CA TYR A 551 43.43 41.83 31.03
C TYR A 551 44.16 40.53 30.70
N LYS A 552 43.68 39.41 31.24
CA LYS A 552 44.20 38.07 30.97
C LYS A 552 43.04 37.16 30.59
N LYS A 553 43.14 36.50 29.45
CA LYS A 553 42.17 35.50 29.00
C LYS A 553 42.65 34.12 29.44
N ILE A 554 41.81 33.38 30.15
CA ILE A 554 42.07 31.98 30.56
C ILE A 554 41.08 31.08 29.82
N THR A 555 41.58 29.97 29.28
CA THR A 555 40.75 28.97 28.58
C THR A 555 40.72 27.70 29.44
N LEU A 556 39.55 27.30 29.92
CA LEU A 556 39.38 26.08 30.71
C LEU A 556 39.09 24.89 29.79
N VAL A 557 39.69 23.74 30.10
CA VAL A 557 39.46 22.48 29.39
C VAL A 557 38.44 21.67 30.19
N ALA A 558 37.39 21.19 29.54
CA ALA A 558 36.38 20.36 30.19
C ALA A 558 37.02 19.04 30.66
N GLU A 559 36.65 18.59 31.85
CA GLU A 559 37.05 17.28 32.35
C GLU A 559 36.22 16.24 31.58
N GLU A 560 36.85 15.45 30.71
CA GLU A 560 36.14 14.37 30.01
C GLU A 560 35.75 13.29 31.03
N PRO A 561 34.52 12.78 31.00
CA PRO A 561 34.11 11.73 31.93
C PRO A 561 34.94 10.47 31.64
N GLU A 562 35.58 9.94 32.69
CA GLU A 562 36.22 8.64 32.69
C GLU A 562 35.31 7.59 32.03
N GLU A 563 35.91 6.72 31.20
CA GLU A 563 35.28 5.52 30.65
C GLU A 563 34.53 4.79 31.78
N ILE A 564 33.20 4.80 31.70
CA ILE A 564 32.35 4.00 32.58
C ILE A 564 32.63 2.54 32.25
N ILE A 565 33.42 1.89 33.10
CA ILE A 565 33.46 0.43 33.20
C ILE A 565 31.99 -0.03 33.27
N PRO A 566 31.50 -0.84 32.32
CA PRO A 566 30.11 -1.29 32.37
C PRO A 566 29.91 -2.04 33.69
N SER A 567 29.05 -1.51 34.56
CA SER A 567 28.55 -2.26 35.70
C SER A 567 27.73 -3.42 35.13
N THR A 568 28.29 -4.62 35.17
CA THR A 568 27.55 -5.81 34.79
C THR A 568 26.46 -6.07 35.82
N ILE A 569 25.26 -6.39 35.35
CA ILE A 569 24.08 -6.71 36.16
C ILE A 569 23.90 -8.22 36.09
N ASP A 570 23.84 -8.88 37.25
CA ASP A 570 23.52 -10.30 37.34
C ASP A 570 22.00 -10.49 37.17
N ILE A 571 21.61 -11.40 36.29
CA ILE A 571 20.23 -11.82 36.10
C ILE A 571 20.11 -13.25 36.58
N ASN A 572 19.18 -13.50 37.50
CA ASN A 572 18.79 -14.83 37.93
C ASN A 572 17.34 -15.08 37.53
N LEU A 573 17.13 -16.09 36.69
CA LEU A 573 15.82 -16.54 36.26
C LEU A 573 15.46 -17.80 37.04
N ALA A 574 14.35 -17.80 37.77
CA ALA A 574 13.79 -18.98 38.38
C ALA A 574 12.55 -19.44 37.60
N ILE A 575 12.52 -20.69 37.17
CA ILE A 575 11.39 -21.31 36.47
C ILE A 575 10.56 -22.06 37.52
N VAL A 576 9.32 -21.59 37.71
CA VAL A 576 8.41 -22.08 38.76
C VAL A 576 7.03 -22.37 38.19
N SER A 577 6.23 -23.20 38.86
CA SER A 577 4.83 -23.40 38.52
C SER A 577 3.96 -22.23 39.00
N ASN A 578 2.72 -22.18 38.54
CA ASN A 578 1.68 -21.30 39.06
C ASN A 578 1.33 -21.55 40.55
N SER A 579 1.73 -22.68 41.13
CA SER A 579 1.67 -22.96 42.58
C SER A 579 2.96 -22.60 43.33
N GLY A 580 3.99 -22.11 42.64
CA GLY A 580 5.30 -21.77 43.20
C GLY A 580 6.28 -22.95 43.34
N GLU A 581 5.96 -24.12 42.79
CA GLU A 581 6.86 -25.28 42.79
C GLU A 581 8.00 -25.10 41.77
N LYS A 582 9.18 -25.63 42.07
CA LYS A 582 10.34 -25.54 41.17
C LYS A 582 10.18 -26.46 39.96
N VAL A 583 10.36 -25.94 38.74
CA VAL A 583 10.26 -26.73 37.51
C VAL A 583 11.65 -27.03 36.95
N MET A 584 12.11 -28.28 37.12
CA MET A 584 13.43 -28.75 36.72
C MET A 584 13.44 -29.27 35.28
N GLY A 585 14.59 -29.21 34.59
CA GLY A 585 14.73 -29.78 33.24
C GLY A 585 13.99 -29.01 32.15
N SER A 586 13.75 -27.72 32.36
CA SER A 586 13.03 -26.86 31.41
C SER A 586 13.94 -26.43 30.26
N LYS A 587 13.45 -26.47 29.02
CA LYS A 587 14.16 -25.91 27.87
C LYS A 587 13.93 -24.41 27.81
N LEU A 588 15.00 -23.63 27.99
CA LEU A 588 14.98 -22.16 27.96
C LEU A 588 15.66 -21.67 26.68
N GLU A 589 14.96 -20.82 25.94
CA GLU A 589 15.57 -19.95 24.94
C GLU A 589 15.51 -18.51 25.47
N LEU A 590 16.67 -17.89 25.68
CA LEU A 590 16.83 -16.51 26.14
C LEU A 590 17.56 -15.72 25.04
N PHE A 591 16.95 -14.62 24.61
CA PHE A 591 17.44 -13.79 23.52
C PHE A 591 17.54 -12.33 23.94
N ASP A 592 18.72 -11.75 23.80
CA ASP A 592 18.96 -10.31 23.99
C ASP A 592 18.44 -9.59 22.74
N ALA A 593 17.27 -8.95 22.90
CA ALA A 593 16.60 -8.20 21.86
C ALA A 593 17.24 -6.83 21.59
N THR A 594 18.05 -6.31 22.53
CA THR A 594 18.77 -5.04 22.34
C THR A 594 19.96 -5.22 21.40
N ASN A 595 20.71 -6.31 21.59
CA ASN A 595 21.92 -6.61 20.80
C ASN A 595 21.70 -7.67 19.72
N ASN A 596 20.46 -8.14 19.53
CA ASN A 596 20.07 -9.15 18.55
C ASN A 596 20.89 -10.45 18.67
N LYS A 597 21.06 -10.96 19.89
CA LYS A 597 21.95 -12.09 20.21
C LYS A 597 21.22 -13.18 21.01
N VAL A 598 21.36 -14.44 20.59
CA VAL A 598 20.95 -15.58 21.41
C VAL A 598 21.90 -15.71 22.59
N VAL A 599 21.35 -15.64 23.81
CA VAL A 599 22.11 -15.69 25.06
C VAL A 599 22.18 -17.11 25.57
N TYR A 600 21.05 -17.83 25.51
CA TYR A 600 20.97 -19.23 25.90
C TYR A 600 19.90 -19.95 25.09
N LYS A 601 20.15 -21.21 24.75
CA LYS A 601 19.19 -22.06 24.03
C LYS A 601 19.49 -23.53 24.32
N ASP A 602 19.12 -24.00 25.50
CA ASP A 602 19.28 -25.40 25.90
C ASP A 602 18.38 -25.77 27.09
N TYR A 603 18.52 -26.99 27.59
CA TYR A 603 17.88 -27.47 28.81
C TYR A 603 18.58 -26.93 30.07
N VAL A 604 17.80 -26.27 30.93
CA VAL A 604 18.20 -25.89 32.28
C VAL A 604 17.95 -27.09 33.19
N ALA A 605 19.03 -27.77 33.61
CA ALA A 605 18.94 -28.94 34.47
C ALA A 605 18.38 -28.60 35.86
N SER A 606 18.73 -27.43 36.39
CA SER A 606 18.12 -26.81 37.57
C SER A 606 16.81 -26.09 37.19
N ASN A 607 16.11 -25.53 38.19
CA ASN A 607 15.01 -24.60 37.93
C ASN A 607 15.51 -23.16 37.78
N THR A 608 16.82 -22.93 37.72
CA THR A 608 17.39 -21.58 37.73
C THR A 608 18.46 -21.41 36.66
N TYR A 609 18.42 -20.29 35.94
CA TYR A 609 19.44 -19.89 34.98
C TYR A 609 19.97 -18.50 35.34
N SER A 610 21.28 -18.32 35.34
CA SER A 610 21.91 -17.04 35.65
C SER A 610 22.83 -16.56 34.52
N THR A 611 22.84 -15.26 34.24
CA THR A 611 23.71 -14.62 33.24
C THR A 611 24.01 -13.18 33.65
N THR A 612 25.04 -12.55 33.07
CA THR A 612 25.33 -11.13 33.24
C THR A 612 24.89 -10.31 32.02
N THR A 613 24.59 -9.03 32.24
CA THR A 613 24.24 -8.07 31.19
C THR A 613 24.61 -6.63 31.56
N VAL A 614 24.19 -5.64 30.77
CA VAL A 614 24.37 -4.21 31.06
C VAL A 614 23.01 -3.50 31.18
N GLU A 615 23.02 -2.25 31.66
CA GLU A 615 21.80 -1.46 31.79
C GLU A 615 21.12 -1.22 30.43
N ASN A 616 19.79 -1.16 30.43
CA ASN A 616 18.94 -0.99 29.24
C ASN A 616 18.91 -2.18 28.27
N THR A 617 19.43 -3.35 28.66
CA THR A 617 19.22 -4.59 27.90
C THR A 617 17.80 -5.12 28.07
N GLN A 618 17.20 -5.60 26.97
CA GLN A 618 15.90 -6.24 26.96
C GLN A 618 16.04 -7.69 26.51
N PHE A 619 15.62 -8.63 27.35
CA PHE A 619 15.55 -10.04 27.00
C PHE A 619 14.14 -10.46 26.59
N THR A 620 14.06 -11.36 25.62
CA THR A 620 12.87 -12.18 25.36
C THR A 620 13.19 -13.60 25.75
N TYR A 621 12.23 -14.30 26.37
CA TYR A 621 12.40 -15.69 26.76
C TYR A 621 11.28 -16.56 26.20
N LYS A 622 11.61 -17.83 25.96
CA LYS A 622 10.69 -18.92 25.63
C LYS A 622 11.03 -20.11 26.51
N VAL A 623 10.06 -20.67 27.21
CA VAL A 623 10.25 -21.81 28.11
C VAL A 623 9.28 -22.93 27.76
N LYS A 624 9.84 -24.14 27.60
CA LYS A 624 9.10 -25.40 27.46
C LYS A 624 9.50 -26.32 28.60
N ALA A 625 8.52 -26.92 29.27
CA ALA A 625 8.75 -27.93 30.30
C ALA A 625 7.72 -29.05 30.17
N ARG A 626 8.11 -30.27 30.55
CA ARG A 626 7.20 -31.41 30.56
C ARG A 626 6.07 -31.16 31.56
N GLU A 627 4.83 -31.45 31.19
CA GLU A 627 3.62 -31.19 32.01
C GLU A 627 3.22 -29.73 32.19
N TYR A 628 3.80 -28.78 31.45
CA TYR A 628 3.45 -27.36 31.55
C TYR A 628 3.11 -26.77 30.18
N PHE A 629 2.21 -25.78 30.17
CA PHE A 629 1.97 -24.98 28.96
C PHE A 629 3.23 -24.18 28.58
N PHE A 630 3.44 -24.00 27.28
CA PHE A 630 4.48 -23.12 26.74
C PHE A 630 4.30 -21.67 27.21
N THR A 631 5.37 -21.07 27.73
CA THR A 631 5.38 -19.68 28.22
C THR A 631 6.45 -18.87 27.51
N GLN A 632 6.11 -17.62 27.16
CA GLN A 632 7.07 -16.65 26.63
C GLN A 632 6.81 -15.25 27.20
N GLY A 633 7.85 -14.42 27.25
CA GLY A 633 7.76 -13.08 27.83
C GLY A 633 8.97 -12.20 27.56
N VAL A 634 8.98 -11.03 28.21
CA VAL A 634 10.02 -10.00 28.06
C VAL A 634 10.50 -9.56 29.44
N ILE A 635 11.82 -9.50 29.61
CA ILE A 635 12.47 -8.96 30.81
C ILE A 635 13.19 -7.68 30.41
N LYS A 636 12.94 -6.58 31.11
CA LYS A 636 13.57 -5.27 30.84
C LYS A 636 14.47 -4.91 31.99
N ILE A 637 15.73 -4.63 31.68
CA ILE A 637 16.73 -4.28 32.67
C ILE A 637 16.77 -2.75 32.81
N THR A 638 16.27 -2.25 33.93
CA THR A 638 16.15 -0.82 34.24
C THR A 638 16.63 -0.54 35.67
N ASN A 639 17.24 0.63 35.91
CA ASN A 639 17.72 1.11 37.23
C ASN A 639 18.91 0.31 37.80
N ALA A 640 19.98 0.15 37.03
CA ALA A 640 21.15 -0.65 37.38
C ALA A 640 21.97 -0.12 38.58
N LYS A 641 21.88 1.18 38.87
CA LYS A 641 22.64 1.82 39.95
C LYS A 641 22.18 1.40 41.36
N ASP A 642 20.93 0.98 41.52
CA ASP A 642 20.34 0.68 42.83
C ASP A 642 20.26 -0.83 43.11
N GLN A 643 20.28 -1.69 42.07
CA GLN A 643 20.19 -3.15 42.19
C GLN A 643 21.05 -3.85 41.12
N PRO A 644 22.28 -4.30 41.44
CA PRO A 644 23.14 -5.02 40.50
C PRO A 644 22.71 -6.47 40.26
N VAL A 645 21.61 -6.92 40.88
CA VAL A 645 21.05 -8.27 40.72
C VAL A 645 19.55 -8.17 40.43
N VAL A 646 19.12 -8.74 39.32
CA VAL A 646 17.72 -8.86 38.90
C VAL A 646 17.27 -10.31 39.07
N ASN A 647 16.27 -10.55 39.93
CA ASN A 647 15.67 -11.86 40.11
C ASN A 647 14.28 -11.87 39.48
N GLU A 648 14.07 -12.74 38.50
CA GLU A 648 12.79 -12.87 37.78
C GLU A 648 12.28 -14.30 37.85
N GLU A 649 10.97 -14.44 38.06
CA GLU A 649 10.29 -15.73 38.06
C GLU A 649 9.52 -15.93 36.75
N ILE A 650 9.87 -16.98 36.01
CA ILE A 650 9.11 -17.44 34.85
C ILE A 650 8.09 -18.47 35.35
N VAL A 651 6.84 -18.02 35.45
CA VAL A 651 5.73 -18.83 35.95
C VAL A 651 5.12 -19.66 34.83
N LEU A 652 5.16 -20.98 34.98
CA LEU A 652 4.57 -21.95 34.08
C LEU A 652 3.23 -22.43 34.63
N THR A 653 2.23 -22.59 33.76
CA THR A 653 0.94 -23.17 34.16
C THR A 653 1.01 -24.68 33.99
N LYS A 654 0.75 -25.44 35.07
CA LYS A 654 0.73 -26.90 35.00
C LYS A 654 -0.45 -27.39 34.16
N ILE A 655 -0.22 -28.42 33.36
CA ILE A 655 -1.26 -29.11 32.60
C ILE A 655 -1.90 -30.14 33.52
N GLU A 656 -3.22 -30.09 33.63
CA GLU A 656 -4.00 -31.01 34.47
C GLU A 656 -4.65 -32.09 33.59
N ILE A 657 -4.43 -33.36 33.94
CA ILE A 657 -5.12 -34.49 33.32
C ILE A 657 -6.62 -34.39 33.65
N ASP A 658 -7.46 -34.83 32.72
CA ASP A 658 -8.93 -34.77 32.74
C ASP A 658 -9.53 -33.36 32.67
N ARG A 659 -8.69 -32.33 32.49
CA ARG A 659 -9.17 -30.97 32.24
C ARG A 659 -9.82 -30.86 30.86
N LYS A 660 -11.03 -30.31 30.82
CA LYS A 660 -11.71 -29.90 29.58
C LYS A 660 -11.14 -28.58 29.10
N VAL A 661 -10.75 -28.50 27.82
CA VAL A 661 -10.07 -27.31 27.25
C VAL A 661 -10.98 -26.40 26.42
N ASN A 662 -12.21 -26.83 26.12
CA ASN A 662 -13.10 -26.10 25.20
C ASN A 662 -14.51 -25.80 25.77
N GLU A 663 -14.78 -26.05 27.06
CA GLU A 663 -16.06 -25.82 27.77
C GLU A 663 -17.37 -26.19 27.01
N GLY A 664 -17.32 -27.04 25.97
CA GLY A 664 -18.48 -27.40 25.14
C GLY A 664 -18.71 -26.52 23.91
N ASP A 665 -17.77 -25.64 23.55
CA ASP A 665 -17.88 -24.69 22.41
C ASP A 665 -17.79 -25.34 21.02
N ILE A 666 -17.50 -26.65 20.97
CA ILE A 666 -17.49 -27.41 19.72
C ILE A 666 -18.88 -28.05 19.53
N LEU A 667 -19.69 -27.43 18.68
CA LEU A 667 -21.10 -27.74 18.48
C LEU A 667 -21.35 -28.22 17.04
N PHE A 668 -22.40 -29.03 16.88
CA PHE A 668 -22.81 -29.60 15.59
C PHE A 668 -24.28 -29.32 15.30
N GLU A 669 -24.56 -29.10 14.02
CA GLU A 669 -25.95 -29.10 13.53
C GLU A 669 -26.62 -30.47 13.76
N THR A 670 -27.94 -30.46 13.88
CA THR A 670 -28.75 -31.67 14.10
C THR A 670 -28.47 -32.70 13.01
N ASN A 671 -28.20 -33.94 13.42
CA ASN A 671 -27.87 -35.07 12.53
C ASN A 671 -26.70 -34.82 11.54
N SER A 672 -25.77 -33.91 11.88
CA SER A 672 -24.64 -33.54 11.02
C SER A 672 -23.29 -33.83 11.66
N THR A 673 -22.28 -34.08 10.82
CA THR A 673 -20.84 -34.12 11.17
C THR A 673 -20.12 -32.81 10.82
N THR A 674 -20.84 -31.78 10.43
CA THR A 674 -20.30 -30.44 10.18
C THR A 674 -20.37 -29.63 11.48
N PHE A 675 -19.21 -29.24 12.01
CA PHE A 675 -19.12 -28.35 13.16
C PHE A 675 -19.43 -26.89 12.75
N THR A 676 -19.97 -26.10 13.67
CA THR A 676 -20.39 -24.72 13.40
C THR A 676 -19.20 -23.79 13.17
N LEU A 677 -19.45 -22.60 12.61
CA LEU A 677 -18.41 -21.59 12.41
C LEU A 677 -17.80 -21.11 13.73
N SER A 678 -18.59 -21.05 14.81
CA SER A 678 -18.12 -20.67 16.14
C SER A 678 -17.12 -21.67 16.72
N SER A 679 -17.25 -22.96 16.38
CA SER A 679 -16.35 -24.02 16.85
C SER A 679 -14.94 -23.96 16.28
N LYS A 680 -14.71 -23.20 15.19
CA LYS A 680 -13.36 -23.05 14.61
C LYS A 680 -12.37 -22.37 15.56
N ALA A 681 -12.80 -21.38 16.33
CA ALA A 681 -11.92 -20.69 17.28
C ALA A 681 -11.44 -21.62 18.40
N ALA A 682 -12.33 -22.47 18.92
CA ALA A 682 -12.00 -23.49 19.92
C ALA A 682 -11.04 -24.55 19.35
N LEU A 683 -11.23 -24.96 18.09
CA LEU A 683 -10.34 -25.91 17.41
C LEU A 683 -8.92 -25.35 17.20
N GLU A 684 -8.77 -24.08 16.86
CA GLU A 684 -7.44 -23.46 16.72
C GLU A 684 -6.70 -23.34 18.06
N ALA A 685 -7.40 -23.07 19.16
CA ALA A 685 -6.78 -23.08 20.50
C ALA A 685 -6.21 -24.46 20.87
N ILE A 686 -6.80 -25.54 20.35
CA ILE A 686 -6.30 -26.91 20.54
C ILE A 686 -5.07 -27.15 19.67
N VAL A 687 -5.05 -26.65 18.43
CA VAL A 687 -3.87 -26.70 17.55
C VAL A 687 -2.67 -26.06 18.24
N ASP A 688 -2.84 -24.85 18.79
CA ASP A 688 -1.77 -24.15 19.52
C ASP A 688 -1.32 -24.93 20.76
N LEU A 689 -2.26 -25.54 21.50
CA LEU A 689 -1.95 -26.37 22.66
C LEU A 689 -1.08 -27.58 22.28
N THR A 690 -1.51 -28.37 21.30
CA THR A 690 -0.82 -29.62 20.94
C THR A 690 0.46 -29.38 20.16
N ALA A 691 0.53 -28.34 19.31
CA ALA A 691 1.73 -27.98 18.55
C ALA A 691 2.86 -27.50 19.46
N ASN A 692 2.52 -26.84 20.57
CA ASN A 692 3.52 -26.38 21.53
C ASN A 692 3.89 -27.43 22.59
N ASN A 693 3.14 -28.53 22.67
CA ASN A 693 3.29 -29.59 23.67
C ASN A 693 3.17 -30.98 23.02
N GLU A 694 4.24 -31.44 22.39
CA GLU A 694 4.32 -32.73 21.66
C GLU A 694 3.98 -33.96 22.53
N ASN A 695 4.08 -33.82 23.85
CA ASN A 695 3.82 -34.87 24.83
C ASN A 695 2.36 -34.94 25.30
N VAL A 696 1.50 -34.01 24.86
CA VAL A 696 0.09 -33.95 25.28
C VAL A 696 -0.75 -34.78 24.32
N VAL A 697 -1.55 -35.70 24.88
CA VAL A 697 -2.59 -36.45 24.17
C VAL A 697 -3.95 -35.97 24.64
N VAL A 698 -4.81 -35.58 23.70
CA VAL A 698 -6.18 -35.13 23.97
C VAL A 698 -7.19 -36.16 23.47
N GLU A 699 -8.24 -36.39 24.26
CA GLU A 699 -9.44 -37.12 23.86
C GLU A 699 -10.49 -36.16 23.31
N ILE A 700 -11.03 -36.49 22.15
CA ILE A 700 -12.14 -35.86 21.48
C ILE A 700 -13.39 -36.68 21.80
N ALA A 701 -14.12 -36.26 22.82
CA ALA A 701 -15.32 -36.91 23.33
C ALA A 701 -16.57 -36.28 22.70
N ALA A 702 -17.23 -36.99 21.79
CA ALA A 702 -18.43 -36.52 21.12
C ALA A 702 -19.72 -37.06 21.74
N HIS A 703 -20.74 -36.21 21.83
CA HIS A 703 -22.03 -36.52 22.44
C HIS A 703 -23.19 -36.13 21.50
N THR A 704 -24.35 -36.75 21.70
CA THR A 704 -25.61 -36.43 21.02
C THR A 704 -26.70 -36.03 22.03
N ASP A 705 -27.81 -35.52 21.52
CA ASP A 705 -29.06 -35.44 22.27
C ASP A 705 -29.77 -36.82 22.28
N ASP A 706 -30.99 -36.85 22.82
CA ASP A 706 -31.84 -38.05 22.96
C ASP A 706 -32.75 -38.34 21.76
N VAL A 707 -32.55 -37.65 20.63
CA VAL A 707 -33.44 -37.77 19.48
C VAL A 707 -32.92 -38.82 18.52
N GLY A 708 -33.53 -40.00 18.53
CA GLY A 708 -33.19 -41.09 17.61
C GLY A 708 -33.17 -42.45 18.30
N GLN A 709 -32.54 -43.43 17.66
CA GLN A 709 -32.21 -44.71 18.30
C GLN A 709 -30.83 -44.61 18.94
N GLU A 710 -30.65 -45.16 20.14
CA GLU A 710 -29.39 -45.13 20.90
C GLU A 710 -28.18 -45.59 20.06
N LYS A 711 -28.36 -46.65 19.26
CA LYS A 711 -27.31 -47.19 18.37
C LYS A 711 -26.89 -46.19 17.29
N ASP A 712 -27.85 -45.47 16.71
CA ASP A 712 -27.58 -44.48 15.67
C ASP A 712 -26.90 -43.24 16.27
N ASN A 713 -27.30 -42.85 17.47
CA ASN A 713 -26.69 -41.78 18.25
C ASN A 713 -25.23 -42.07 18.62
N LEU A 714 -24.93 -43.32 18.99
CA LEU A 714 -23.54 -43.76 19.21
C LEU A 714 -22.71 -43.64 17.93
N ILE A 715 -23.19 -44.16 16.81
CA ILE A 715 -22.49 -44.08 15.50
C ILE A 715 -22.29 -42.62 15.07
N LEU A 716 -23.31 -41.77 15.25
CA LEU A 716 -23.23 -40.35 14.91
C LEU A 716 -22.18 -39.62 15.75
N SER A 717 -22.15 -39.87 17.06
CA SER A 717 -21.14 -39.29 17.94
C SER A 717 -19.73 -39.72 17.53
N GLU A 718 -19.52 -40.99 17.19
CA GLU A 718 -18.21 -41.50 16.76
C GLU A 718 -17.75 -40.83 15.45
N LYS A 719 -18.66 -40.64 14.49
CA LYS A 719 -18.38 -39.89 13.25
C LYS A 719 -18.02 -38.43 13.54
N ARG A 720 -18.68 -37.77 14.50
CA ARG A 720 -18.36 -36.40 14.90
C ARG A 720 -16.97 -36.29 15.55
N ALA A 721 -16.63 -37.22 16.44
CA ALA A 721 -15.31 -37.27 17.05
C ALA A 721 -14.21 -37.45 15.99
N ASN A 722 -14.42 -38.36 15.03
CA ASN A 722 -13.49 -38.56 13.91
C ASN A 722 -13.39 -37.33 12.99
N ALA A 723 -14.51 -36.65 12.71
CA ALA A 723 -14.47 -35.42 11.89
C ALA A 723 -13.61 -34.32 12.53
N VAL A 724 -13.68 -34.16 13.86
CA VAL A 724 -12.83 -33.22 14.60
C VAL A 724 -11.37 -33.69 14.58
N ARG A 725 -11.12 -34.99 14.79
CA ARG A 725 -9.78 -35.57 14.72
C ARG A 725 -9.13 -35.31 13.37
N ASP A 726 -9.83 -35.61 12.28
CA ASP A 726 -9.31 -35.49 10.92
C ASP A 726 -9.07 -34.01 10.56
N TYR A 727 -9.90 -33.08 11.06
CA TYR A 727 -9.64 -31.65 10.96
C TYR A 727 -8.34 -31.26 11.66
N LEU A 728 -8.14 -31.69 12.90
CA LEU A 728 -6.94 -31.40 13.70
C LEU A 728 -5.67 -31.99 13.07
N ILE A 729 -5.74 -33.20 12.51
CA ILE A 729 -4.65 -33.80 11.72
C ILE A 729 -4.33 -32.94 10.50
N GLY A 730 -5.35 -32.47 9.77
CA GLY A 730 -5.18 -31.56 8.64
C GLY A 730 -4.53 -30.21 8.99
N ARG A 731 -4.55 -29.81 10.26
CA ARG A 731 -3.85 -28.62 10.80
C ARG A 731 -2.42 -28.93 11.29
N GLY A 732 -1.95 -30.18 11.14
CA GLY A 732 -0.59 -30.59 11.44
C GLY A 732 -0.38 -31.24 12.81
N ILE A 733 -1.44 -31.58 13.54
CA ILE A 733 -1.34 -32.33 14.80
C ILE A 733 -1.06 -33.80 14.49
N LEU A 734 -0.13 -34.42 15.21
CA LEU A 734 0.20 -35.83 15.03
C LEU A 734 -0.96 -36.72 15.49
N GLU A 735 -1.32 -37.73 14.70
CA GLU A 735 -2.43 -38.65 14.99
C GLU A 735 -2.30 -39.30 16.39
N GLN A 736 -1.08 -39.63 16.81
CA GLN A 736 -0.79 -40.21 18.14
C GLN A 736 -1.15 -39.30 19.33
N GLN A 737 -1.35 -38.00 19.10
CA GLN A 737 -1.78 -37.04 20.11
C GLN A 737 -3.31 -36.94 20.25
N LEU A 738 -4.09 -37.66 19.43
CA LEU A 738 -5.53 -37.52 19.35
C LEU A 738 -6.23 -38.87 19.57
N ILE A 739 -7.14 -38.92 20.55
CA ILE A 739 -8.01 -40.07 20.81
C ILE A 739 -9.45 -39.65 20.48
N ALA A 740 -10.07 -40.23 19.45
CA ALA A 740 -11.47 -39.94 19.13
C ALA A 740 -12.42 -40.96 19.75
N LYS A 741 -13.47 -40.50 20.46
CA LYS A 741 -14.45 -41.37 21.10
C LYS A 741 -15.86 -40.80 21.04
N GLY A 742 -16.79 -41.60 20.52
CA GLY A 742 -18.23 -41.33 20.56
C GLY A 742 -18.87 -41.88 21.83
N TYR A 743 -19.66 -41.05 22.51
CA TYR A 743 -20.40 -41.42 23.72
C TYR A 743 -21.91 -41.54 23.50
N GLY A 744 -22.42 -41.18 22.32
CA GLY A 744 -23.86 -41.13 22.07
C GLY A 744 -24.59 -40.22 23.04
N GLU A 745 -25.79 -40.63 23.46
CA GLU A 745 -26.70 -39.87 24.32
C GLU A 745 -26.51 -40.14 25.84
N VAL A 746 -25.56 -41.01 26.20
CA VAL A 746 -25.46 -41.57 27.56
C VAL A 746 -24.89 -40.61 28.61
N GLN A 747 -24.36 -39.45 28.20
CA GLN A 747 -23.75 -38.43 29.07
C GLN A 747 -24.22 -37.00 28.74
N PRO A 748 -25.51 -36.67 28.99
CA PRO A 748 -26.03 -35.33 28.77
C PRO A 748 -25.49 -34.36 29.84
N VAL A 749 -25.12 -33.14 29.44
CA VAL A 749 -24.73 -32.06 30.38
C VAL A 749 -25.93 -31.34 30.96
N VAL A 750 -27.04 -31.31 30.22
CA VAL A 750 -28.32 -30.76 30.64
C VAL A 750 -29.46 -31.73 30.29
N PRO A 751 -30.59 -31.75 31.02
CA PRO A 751 -31.72 -32.61 30.65
C PRO A 751 -32.24 -32.30 29.25
N ASN A 752 -32.50 -33.31 28.41
CA ASN A 752 -33.01 -33.16 27.03
C ASN A 752 -34.51 -32.74 26.96
N THR A 753 -34.90 -31.73 27.73
CA THR A 753 -36.29 -31.29 27.91
C THR A 753 -36.72 -30.18 26.94
N SER A 754 -35.78 -29.52 26.27
CA SER A 754 -36.03 -28.45 25.30
C SER A 754 -35.03 -28.54 24.14
N GLU A 755 -35.34 -27.92 22.99
CA GLU A 755 -34.41 -27.89 21.86
C GLU A 755 -33.11 -27.14 22.20
N GLU A 756 -33.20 -26.09 23.02
CA GLU A 756 -32.03 -25.38 23.54
C GLU A 756 -31.12 -26.31 24.34
N ASN A 757 -31.69 -27.13 25.23
CA ASN A 757 -30.92 -28.11 26.00
C ASN A 757 -30.34 -29.22 25.11
N ARG A 758 -31.10 -29.70 24.12
CA ARG A 758 -30.61 -30.69 23.15
C ARG A 758 -29.43 -30.15 22.36
N SER A 759 -29.47 -28.89 21.95
CA SER A 759 -28.35 -28.21 21.29
C SER A 759 -27.07 -28.22 22.13
N LEU A 760 -27.18 -28.03 23.45
CA LEU A 760 -26.03 -28.09 24.35
C LEU A 760 -25.48 -29.51 24.52
N ASN A 761 -26.33 -30.53 24.36
CA ASN A 761 -25.90 -31.93 24.42
C ASN A 761 -25.25 -32.42 23.11
N ARG A 762 -25.54 -31.79 21.96
CA ARG A 762 -24.88 -32.02 20.66
C ARG A 762 -23.50 -31.35 20.60
N ARG A 763 -22.58 -31.81 21.44
CA ARG A 763 -21.26 -31.19 21.67
C ARG A 763 -20.10 -32.16 21.48
N VAL A 764 -18.91 -31.60 21.36
CA VAL A 764 -17.63 -32.29 21.53
C VAL A 764 -16.87 -31.64 22.67
N GLU A 765 -16.34 -32.47 23.56
CA GLU A 765 -15.44 -32.08 24.64
C GLU A 765 -14.02 -32.54 24.30
N ILE A 766 -13.05 -31.71 24.67
CA ILE A 766 -11.63 -32.00 24.45
C ILE A 766 -11.00 -32.13 25.83
N ILE A 767 -10.51 -33.33 26.13
CA ILE A 767 -10.07 -33.73 27.46
C ILE A 767 -8.60 -34.11 27.41
N ILE A 768 -7.76 -33.53 28.25
CA ILE A 768 -6.35 -33.90 28.32
C ILE A 768 -6.24 -35.27 29.01
N ARG A 769 -5.68 -36.29 28.35
CA ARG A 769 -5.62 -37.66 28.90
C ARG A 769 -4.24 -38.13 29.28
N ILE A 770 -3.22 -37.74 28.50
CA ILE A 770 -1.86 -38.22 28.71
C ILE A 770 -0.90 -37.05 28.62
N ILE A 771 0.07 -37.03 29.54
CA ILE A 771 1.24 -36.17 29.50
C ILE A 771 2.46 -37.09 29.46
N ASN A 772 2.97 -37.37 28.26
CA ASN A 772 4.06 -38.32 28.07
C ASN A 772 5.45 -37.75 28.32
#